data_AF-A0A7J3BHY6-F1
#
_entry.id   AF-A0A7J3BHY6-F1
#
_cell.length_a   1.000
_cell.length_b   1.000
_cell.length_c   1.000
_cell.angle_alpha   90.00
_cell.angle_beta   90.00
_cell.angle_gamma   90.00
#
_symmetry.space_group_name_H-M   'P 1'
#
loop_
_entity.id
_entity.type
_entity.pdbx_description
1 polymer ?
#
loop_
_entity_poly.entity_id
_entity_poly.type
_entity_poly.pdbx_seq_one_letter_code
_entity_poly.pdbx_strand_id
1 'polypeptide(L)'
;MSLSSYKVLVITLVVVIPISSVALLINLPTETLYSPFNSGVSGYSGVMELLYSSVAYGLSDIPKGFNGSILLPLTRDLVIHDYVVIKELVEGGVNLVVLDEYGYSNKLLNYLGVNAVVVSGVVLDEVFKGFSRYYPLIKFSLDSKSLELTTYRPAYVEVFDGDYSLIVTTSNYSYVDVDGDGYYSVGEVMKPYIIVYSRRLGNGSITIITDLDVLSNELLSMNLVGIKELVGSPTYLVISYLNLSSVDYVKYLLTKLPIIKYRKDITSLITSYLIITTLSYTSYYVSFNGFSRRGLRPYILGGTYLLGVSVYYAVVSNDSLLIIPSITNLVLCLIKSDLRSPSTLTTLAYYSLINPNMIMYLIPLYFLTPYLVDPKVDTSVANFLGPTSTNLIKYSLMMLTTSLVSIYSLLMTSLIIFSVLTHTLIHYVKLSNVRVELLEVPNEVLLKSDASILLTTYSKSLTYLVVVNGGFKEVFRVSGYSMIKFPIPTQHLGSYSLVINLVVTDYLGISRRLLRPLSIKYVVVPTTLKYLEVIRSELFSRRDVKELLSDVELSITELGSGLVGFGVEEVSRVVSGLVRYGLRGGPVELIMSLVGFSEGFEGLGRRGRVGEYVGVRYYIPGDDFRHIHWSKSLSKTSLVVKEFTTSSTPEGSVVGGGLEPIVITDLVAYDVRDFDNIVLTLLTTFLSIVRVNPEVRTSLVLIYGDLVLVMRGKALDILYRLYKALSNLMPKLLYEYVPIKGSVSEGYVKYLIINLGNVKYFSKLVSANKSFTKELVKYLILNGLTPPKPYVIIHSDVFKVRYALVRYELSSYGYRDIGLSRLASYIALGGVK
;
A
#
# COMPACT_ATOMS: atom_id res chain seq x y z
N MET A 1 10.01 -4.00 8.03
CA MET A 1 9.27 -3.16 8.99
C MET A 1 8.98 -1.82 8.32
N SER A 2 7.77 -1.64 7.78
CA SER A 2 7.40 -0.36 7.14
C SER A 2 7.13 0.67 8.25
N LEU A 3 7.89 1.76 8.29
CA LEU A 3 7.44 2.94 9.03
C LEU A 3 6.09 3.34 8.44
N SER A 4 5.01 3.17 9.21
CA SER A 4 3.67 3.63 8.82
C SER A 4 3.76 5.08 8.37
N SER A 5 3.18 5.41 7.21
CA SER A 5 3.22 6.75 6.59
C SER A 5 2.92 7.90 7.56
N TYR A 6 2.13 7.63 8.61
CA TYR A 6 1.84 8.55 9.71
C TYR A 6 3.06 8.93 10.56
N LYS A 7 3.93 7.97 10.93
CA LYS A 7 5.15 8.23 11.72
C LYS A 7 6.14 9.10 10.97
N VAL A 8 6.28 8.88 9.66
CA VAL A 8 7.10 9.75 8.80
C VAL A 8 6.50 11.15 8.79
N LEU A 9 5.20 11.30 8.56
CA LEU A 9 4.53 12.61 8.50
C LEU A 9 4.62 13.39 9.83
N VAL A 10 4.50 12.71 10.98
CA VAL A 10 4.67 13.32 12.31
C VAL A 10 6.12 13.74 12.55
N ILE A 11 7.09 12.88 12.25
CA ILE A 11 8.51 13.23 12.37
C ILE A 11 8.84 14.40 11.43
N THR A 12 8.29 14.42 10.22
CA THR A 12 8.47 15.52 9.29
C THR A 12 7.83 16.80 9.80
N LEU A 13 6.61 16.80 10.36
CA LEU A 13 5.99 17.99 10.95
C LEU A 13 6.78 18.52 12.15
N VAL A 14 7.21 17.65 13.06
CA VAL A 14 7.96 18.02 14.28
C VAL A 14 9.33 18.59 13.95
N VAL A 15 9.96 18.15 12.86
CA VAL A 15 11.27 18.68 12.43
C VAL A 15 11.12 19.90 11.52
N VAL A 16 10.14 19.92 10.62
CA VAL A 16 9.94 21.00 9.64
C VAL A 16 9.44 22.28 10.30
N ILE A 17 8.47 22.21 11.22
CA ILE A 17 7.90 23.42 11.81
C ILE A 17 8.97 24.27 12.54
N PRO A 18 9.78 23.71 13.46
CA PRO A 18 10.83 24.49 14.13
C PRO A 18 11.87 25.03 13.15
N ILE A 19 12.27 24.22 12.17
CA ILE A 19 13.23 24.58 11.13
C ILE A 19 12.72 25.75 10.28
N SER A 20 11.47 25.67 9.81
CA SER A 20 10.84 26.71 9.01
C SER A 20 10.61 27.98 9.83
N SER A 21 10.26 27.87 11.11
CA SER A 21 10.14 29.02 12.01
C SER A 21 11.48 29.74 12.22
N VAL A 22 12.58 29.00 12.41
CA VAL A 22 13.93 29.56 12.50
C VAL A 22 14.35 30.22 11.18
N ALA A 23 14.10 29.57 10.05
CA ALA A 23 14.38 30.12 8.74
C ALA A 23 13.60 31.42 8.46
N LEU A 24 12.34 31.47 8.88
CA LEU A 24 11.49 32.65 8.75
C LEU A 24 12.04 33.80 9.61
N LEU A 25 12.43 33.53 10.86
CA LEU A 25 13.08 34.51 11.76
C LEU A 25 14.39 35.10 11.20
N ILE A 26 15.23 34.27 10.57
CA ILE A 26 16.51 34.73 9.98
C ILE A 26 16.26 35.69 8.81
N ASN A 27 15.30 35.35 7.94
CA ASN A 27 15.14 36.03 6.66
C ASN A 27 14.12 37.18 6.68
N LEU A 28 13.28 37.30 7.71
CA LEU A 28 12.31 38.39 7.81
C LEU A 28 13.06 39.70 8.07
N PRO A 29 13.07 40.70 7.17
CA PRO A 29 13.78 41.96 7.41
C PRO A 29 13.21 42.64 8.66
N THR A 30 14.09 43.20 9.48
CA THR A 30 13.65 44.00 10.63
C THR A 30 13.36 45.43 10.17
N GLU A 31 12.43 46.11 10.82
CA GLU A 31 12.15 47.53 10.56
C GLU A 31 12.86 48.44 11.58
N THR A 32 13.64 47.86 12.50
CA THR A 32 14.38 48.61 13.52
C THR A 32 15.36 49.60 12.88
N LEU A 33 15.27 50.87 13.27
CA LEU A 33 16.17 51.94 12.83
C LEU A 33 17.64 51.57 13.09
N TYR A 34 18.50 51.85 12.10
CA TYR A 34 19.95 51.66 12.16
C TYR A 34 20.42 50.21 12.42
N SER A 35 19.51 49.24 12.45
CA SER A 35 19.89 47.83 12.61
C SER A 35 20.68 47.34 11.40
N PRO A 36 21.79 46.59 11.59
CA PRO A 36 22.51 45.98 10.48
C PRO A 36 21.69 44.89 9.77
N PHE A 37 20.56 44.47 10.36
CA PHE A 37 19.65 43.47 9.78
C PHE A 37 18.40 44.10 9.13
N ASN A 38 18.32 45.43 9.11
CA ASN A 38 17.28 46.18 8.43
C ASN A 38 17.74 46.49 7.01
N SER A 39 17.05 45.93 6.02
CA SER A 39 17.29 46.15 4.59
C SER A 39 16.44 47.28 4.00
N GLY A 40 15.57 47.90 4.80
CA GLY A 40 14.82 49.10 4.45
C GLY A 40 15.70 50.35 4.47
N VAL A 41 15.10 51.50 4.16
CA VAL A 41 15.82 52.76 3.89
C VAL A 41 16.63 53.26 5.10
N SER A 42 16.07 53.12 6.31
CA SER A 42 16.68 53.54 7.59
C SER A 42 17.61 52.51 8.23
N GLY A 43 17.90 51.40 7.54
CA GLY A 43 18.75 50.33 8.06
C GLY A 43 20.24 50.50 7.76
N TYR A 44 21.09 49.70 8.41
CA TYR A 44 22.55 49.67 8.20
C TYR A 44 23.04 48.41 7.47
N SER A 45 22.15 47.63 6.84
CA SER A 45 22.58 46.42 6.11
C SER A 45 23.60 46.71 5.00
N GLY A 46 23.52 47.88 4.36
CA GLY A 46 24.47 48.32 3.34
C GLY A 46 25.87 48.60 3.91
N VAL A 47 25.99 49.00 5.16
CA VAL A 47 27.28 49.22 5.85
C VAL A 47 28.06 47.91 5.93
N MET A 48 27.35 46.82 6.19
CA MET A 48 27.91 45.46 6.22
C MET A 48 28.40 45.01 4.85
N GLU A 49 27.64 45.31 3.80
CA GLU A 49 27.93 44.85 2.44
C GLU A 49 28.99 45.71 1.72
N LEU A 50 28.90 47.03 1.84
CA LEU A 50 29.65 47.97 1.01
C LEU A 50 30.96 48.45 1.68
N LEU A 51 31.02 48.44 3.02
CA LEU A 51 32.23 48.74 3.80
C LEU A 51 32.96 47.48 4.30
N TYR A 52 32.46 46.28 3.97
CA TYR A 52 32.99 44.98 4.44
C TYR A 52 33.15 44.92 5.96
N SER A 53 32.25 45.58 6.69
CA SER A 53 32.31 45.65 8.15
C SER A 53 31.90 44.34 8.80
N SER A 54 32.41 44.07 10.01
CA SER A 54 31.97 42.96 10.86
C SER A 54 31.10 43.47 12.00
N VAL A 55 30.03 42.76 12.37
CA VAL A 55 29.17 43.16 13.51
C VAL A 55 29.77 42.67 14.83
N ALA A 56 29.94 43.58 15.78
CA ALA A 56 30.25 43.30 17.18
C ALA A 56 29.04 43.73 18.04
N TYR A 57 28.61 42.91 19.00
CA TYR A 57 27.54 43.36 19.90
C TYR A 57 28.11 44.42 20.83
N GLY A 58 29.16 44.09 21.58
CA GLY A 58 29.89 45.04 22.43
C GLY A 58 31.33 45.25 21.97
N LEU A 59 32.00 46.22 22.57
CA LEU A 59 33.44 46.44 22.38
C LEU A 59 34.28 45.22 22.77
N SER A 60 33.79 44.38 23.68
CA SER A 60 34.43 43.13 24.09
C SER A 60 34.44 42.03 23.02
N ASP A 61 33.57 42.09 22.01
CA ASP A 61 33.59 41.14 20.89
C ASP A 61 34.71 41.44 19.88
N ILE A 62 35.38 42.60 20.01
CA ILE A 62 36.44 43.03 19.11
C ILE A 62 37.76 42.34 19.51
N PRO A 63 38.50 41.72 18.58
CA PRO A 63 39.75 41.05 18.88
C PRO A 63 40.78 41.99 19.53
N LYS A 64 41.48 41.50 20.56
CA LYS A 64 42.60 42.24 21.16
C LYS A 64 43.70 42.47 20.13
N GLY A 65 44.23 43.69 20.07
CA GLY A 65 45.26 44.09 19.08
C GLY A 65 44.70 44.39 17.69
N PHE A 66 43.38 44.56 17.56
CA PHE A 66 42.78 45.06 16.32
C PHE A 66 43.36 46.44 15.96
N ASN A 67 43.82 46.57 14.72
CA ASN A 67 44.35 47.82 14.17
C ASN A 67 43.53 48.15 12.91
N GLY A 68 42.52 49.00 13.09
CA GLY A 68 41.50 49.32 12.09
C GLY A 68 40.51 50.31 12.69
N SER A 69 39.28 50.31 12.20
CA SER A 69 38.29 51.31 12.57
C SER A 69 37.05 50.72 13.21
N ILE A 70 36.48 51.44 14.17
CA ILE A 70 35.25 51.05 14.87
C ILE A 70 34.18 52.11 14.58
N LEU A 71 33.08 51.67 13.99
CA LEU A 71 31.84 52.44 13.84
C LEU A 71 31.00 52.27 15.11
N LEU A 72 30.74 53.38 15.80
CA LEU A 72 30.03 53.43 17.07
C LEU A 72 28.82 54.36 16.96
N PRO A 73 27.68 53.89 16.41
CA PRO A 73 26.45 54.66 16.39
C PRO A 73 25.77 54.69 17.76
N LEU A 74 25.37 55.88 18.22
CA LEU A 74 24.80 56.10 19.54
C LEU A 74 23.33 56.54 19.47
N THR A 75 22.45 55.68 19.99
CA THR A 75 21.03 56.03 20.25
C THR A 75 20.71 56.03 21.74
N ARG A 76 21.72 55.80 22.59
CA ARG A 76 21.68 55.82 24.05
C ARG A 76 23.07 56.09 24.63
N ASP A 77 23.10 56.48 25.90
CA ASP A 77 24.32 56.74 26.67
C ASP A 77 25.28 55.53 26.70
N LEU A 78 26.58 55.83 26.61
CA LEU A 78 27.66 54.88 26.81
C LEU A 78 27.83 54.53 28.30
N VAL A 79 28.21 53.28 28.60
CA VAL A 79 28.46 52.83 29.99
C VAL A 79 29.89 53.20 30.42
N ILE A 80 30.07 53.58 31.68
CA ILE A 80 31.36 54.04 32.23
C ILE A 80 32.50 53.02 32.02
N HIS A 81 32.20 51.72 32.09
CA HIS A 81 33.19 50.66 31.88
C HIS A 81 33.81 50.71 30.48
N ASP A 82 33.01 51.08 29.47
CA ASP A 82 33.44 51.14 28.08
C ASP A 82 34.38 52.32 27.80
N TYR A 83 34.41 53.35 28.65
CA TYR A 83 35.31 54.50 28.48
C TYR A 83 36.78 54.08 28.57
N VAL A 84 37.08 53.16 29.49
CA VAL A 84 38.43 52.61 29.67
C VAL A 84 38.83 51.79 28.45
N VAL A 85 37.93 50.92 27.98
CA VAL A 85 38.17 50.07 26.80
C VAL A 85 38.37 50.91 25.54
N ILE A 86 37.54 51.94 25.34
CA ILE A 86 37.67 52.88 24.22
C ILE A 86 39.02 53.60 24.27
N LYS A 87 39.41 54.10 25.45
CA LYS A 87 40.68 54.80 25.61
C LYS A 87 41.86 53.89 25.24
N GLU A 88 41.88 52.66 25.72
CA GLU A 88 42.91 51.66 25.39
C GLU A 88 42.94 51.33 23.89
N LEU A 89 41.78 51.17 23.25
CA LEU A 89 41.69 50.89 21.81
C LEU A 89 42.24 52.05 20.97
N VAL A 90 41.81 53.28 21.27
CA VAL A 90 42.23 54.47 20.53
C VAL A 90 43.72 54.75 20.74
N GLU A 91 44.21 54.68 21.98
CA GLU A 91 45.66 54.82 22.25
C GLU A 91 46.49 53.71 21.57
N GLY A 92 45.90 52.51 21.42
CA GLY A 92 46.47 51.36 20.71
C GLY A 92 46.50 51.47 19.18
N GLY A 93 45.95 52.52 18.58
CA GLY A 93 45.99 52.76 17.12
C GLY A 93 44.65 52.64 16.40
N VAL A 94 43.55 52.37 17.11
CA VAL A 94 42.22 52.25 16.49
C VAL A 94 41.66 53.62 16.13
N ASN A 95 41.03 53.71 14.96
CA ASN A 95 40.23 54.87 14.56
C ASN A 95 38.78 54.68 15.01
N LEU A 96 38.36 55.42 16.04
CA LEU A 96 36.99 55.39 16.53
C LEU A 96 36.15 56.42 15.78
N VAL A 97 35.14 55.96 15.06
CA VAL A 97 34.15 56.82 14.39
C VAL A 97 32.84 56.74 15.17
N VAL A 98 32.52 57.80 15.88
CA VAL A 98 31.30 57.93 16.68
C VAL A 98 30.24 58.67 15.89
N LEU A 99 29.06 58.07 15.76
CA LEU A 99 27.90 58.74 15.17
C LEU A 99 26.94 59.12 16.30
N ASP A 100 26.73 60.43 16.48
CA ASP A 100 25.99 60.96 17.63
C ASP A 100 25.29 62.28 17.30
N GLU A 101 23.96 62.26 17.37
CA GLU A 101 23.09 63.43 17.17
C GLU A 101 22.51 63.98 18.48
N TYR A 102 22.66 63.23 19.57
CA TYR A 102 21.96 63.47 20.84
C TYR A 102 22.90 63.96 21.94
N GLY A 103 24.21 63.86 21.72
CA GLY A 103 25.23 64.21 22.71
C GLY A 103 25.57 63.09 23.70
N TYR A 104 25.24 61.84 23.37
CA TYR A 104 25.57 60.67 24.20
C TYR A 104 27.08 60.42 24.32
N SER A 105 27.87 60.94 23.38
CA SER A 105 29.33 60.87 23.38
C SER A 105 29.99 61.90 24.30
N ASN A 106 29.29 62.95 24.73
CA ASN A 106 29.91 64.09 25.46
C ASN A 106 30.66 63.68 26.73
N LYS A 107 30.14 62.71 27.49
CA LYS A 107 30.83 62.17 28.68
C LYS A 107 32.12 61.44 28.31
N LEU A 108 32.12 60.69 27.20
CA LEU A 108 33.31 60.02 26.66
C LEU A 108 34.33 61.06 26.16
N LEU A 109 33.90 62.07 25.43
CA LEU A 109 34.78 63.14 24.92
C LEU A 109 35.50 63.84 26.06
N ASN A 110 34.77 64.22 27.12
CA ASN A 110 35.36 64.81 28.32
C ASN A 110 36.35 63.84 29.00
N TYR A 111 36.01 62.54 29.11
CA TYR A 111 36.90 61.53 29.67
C TYR A 111 38.21 61.35 28.87
N LEU A 112 38.14 61.48 27.54
CA LEU A 112 39.29 61.42 26.64
C LEU A 112 40.07 62.75 26.57
N GLY A 113 39.63 63.81 27.27
CA GLY A 113 40.24 65.14 27.21
C GLY A 113 40.02 65.85 25.88
N VAL A 114 38.94 65.51 25.16
CA VAL A 114 38.51 66.16 23.93
C VAL A 114 37.59 67.32 24.30
N ASN A 115 38.06 68.55 24.07
CA ASN A 115 37.33 69.78 24.41
C ASN A 115 36.34 70.17 23.28
N ALA A 116 35.46 69.23 22.97
CA ALA A 116 34.38 69.37 22.00
C ALA A 116 33.10 68.77 22.56
N VAL A 117 31.96 69.36 22.22
CA VAL A 117 30.63 68.95 22.68
C VAL A 117 29.70 68.84 21.48
N VAL A 118 29.04 67.69 21.35
CA VAL A 118 27.92 67.50 20.43
C VAL A 118 26.69 68.17 21.03
N VAL A 119 26.12 69.11 20.29
CA VAL A 119 24.92 69.86 20.66
C VAL A 119 23.75 69.36 19.82
N SER A 120 22.72 68.85 20.50
CA SER A 120 21.50 68.36 19.86
C SER A 120 20.65 69.54 19.38
N GLY A 121 20.88 69.95 18.14
CA GLY A 121 20.12 70.97 17.43
C GLY A 121 20.20 70.71 15.93
N VAL A 122 19.04 70.67 15.26
CA VAL A 122 18.96 70.24 13.85
C VAL A 122 19.51 71.34 12.95
N VAL A 123 20.58 71.06 12.22
CA VAL A 123 21.14 71.98 11.23
C VAL A 123 20.43 71.78 9.89
N LEU A 124 19.90 72.87 9.33
CA LEU A 124 19.26 72.92 8.03
C LEU A 124 20.05 73.81 7.07
N ASP A 125 19.92 73.57 5.77
CA ASP A 125 20.57 74.38 4.74
C ASP A 125 19.63 74.66 3.55
N GLU A 126 19.38 75.94 3.24
CA GLU A 126 18.51 76.29 2.10
C GLU A 126 19.22 76.23 0.74
N VAL A 127 20.54 76.27 0.70
CA VAL A 127 21.34 76.52 -0.51
C VAL A 127 22.12 75.27 -0.91
N PHE A 128 22.95 74.76 -0.01
CA PHE A 128 23.80 73.59 -0.25
C PHE A 128 23.13 72.35 0.34
N LYS A 129 22.24 71.75 -0.46
CA LYS A 129 21.41 70.62 -0.04
C LYS A 129 21.28 69.56 -1.12
N GLY A 130 21.09 68.31 -0.71
CA GLY A 130 20.82 67.17 -1.59
C GLY A 130 19.39 67.20 -2.11
N PHE A 131 18.42 66.80 -1.28
CA PHE A 131 17.02 66.66 -1.67
C PHE A 131 16.14 67.83 -1.21
N SER A 132 16.26 68.18 0.08
CA SER A 132 15.52 69.26 0.73
C SER A 132 16.42 69.90 1.77
N ARG A 133 15.94 70.96 2.43
CA ARG A 133 16.73 71.67 3.47
C ARG A 133 17.20 70.79 4.63
N TYR A 134 16.50 69.69 4.84
CA TYR A 134 16.84 68.67 5.83
C TYR A 134 18.03 67.82 5.43
N TYR A 135 18.54 67.95 4.20
CA TYR A 135 19.70 67.20 3.72
C TYR A 135 20.88 68.13 3.35
N PRO A 136 21.53 68.78 4.33
CA PRO A 136 22.73 69.56 4.06
C PRO A 136 23.78 68.73 3.29
N LEU A 137 24.24 69.29 2.17
CA LEU A 137 25.31 68.70 1.35
C LEU A 137 26.63 69.36 1.75
N ILE A 138 27.53 68.55 2.30
CA ILE A 138 28.79 69.01 2.84
C ILE A 138 29.92 68.61 1.90
N LYS A 139 30.78 69.58 1.55
CA LYS A 139 31.97 69.35 0.72
C LYS A 139 33.22 69.55 1.55
N PHE A 140 34.14 68.60 1.52
CA PHE A 140 35.38 68.66 2.28
C PHE A 140 36.55 68.07 1.51
N SER A 141 37.76 68.39 1.94
CA SER A 141 38.99 67.83 1.36
C SER A 141 39.72 67.00 2.41
N LEU A 142 40.03 65.75 2.06
CA LEU A 142 40.85 64.84 2.86
C LEU A 142 41.96 64.28 1.98
N ASP A 143 43.22 64.39 2.39
CA ASP A 143 44.39 63.93 1.64
C ASP A 143 44.40 64.37 0.16
N SER A 144 44.04 65.64 -0.10
CA SER A 144 43.93 66.24 -1.44
C SER A 144 42.81 65.68 -2.34
N LYS A 145 41.89 64.87 -1.82
CA LYS A 145 40.67 64.44 -2.52
C LYS A 145 39.49 65.32 -2.12
N SER A 146 38.77 65.84 -3.10
CA SER A 146 37.47 66.50 -2.87
C SER A 146 36.40 65.43 -2.65
N LEU A 147 35.79 65.46 -1.48
CA LEU A 147 34.77 64.51 -1.02
C LEU A 147 33.48 65.24 -0.69
N GLU A 148 32.38 64.49 -0.75
CA GLU A 148 31.04 65.00 -0.43
C GLU A 148 30.37 64.07 0.57
N LEU A 149 29.55 64.67 1.45
CA LEU A 149 28.74 63.98 2.45
C LEU A 149 27.35 64.62 2.49
N THR A 150 26.33 63.84 2.20
CA THR A 150 24.93 64.24 2.37
C THR A 150 24.44 63.76 3.73
N THR A 151 23.92 64.69 4.53
CA THR A 151 23.37 64.42 5.87
C THR A 151 21.84 64.40 5.84
N TYR A 152 21.19 64.00 6.93
CA TYR A 152 19.77 64.18 7.19
C TYR A 152 19.56 64.67 8.63
N ARG A 153 19.09 65.92 8.78
CA ARG A 153 18.83 66.56 10.08
C ARG A 153 20.00 66.46 11.07
N PRO A 154 21.25 66.73 10.63
CA PRO A 154 22.41 66.52 11.49
C PRO A 154 22.39 67.46 12.70
N ALA A 155 22.97 67.00 13.81
CA ALA A 155 23.36 67.86 14.93
C ALA A 155 24.65 68.63 14.59
N TYR A 156 25.24 69.35 15.56
CA TYR A 156 26.52 70.02 15.35
C TYR A 156 27.47 69.90 16.54
N VAL A 157 28.75 70.14 16.28
CA VAL A 157 29.82 70.14 17.30
C VAL A 157 30.23 71.57 17.63
N GLU A 158 30.30 71.88 18.92
CA GLU A 158 30.99 73.05 19.44
C GLU A 158 32.39 72.66 19.91
N VAL A 159 33.40 73.36 19.42
CA VAL A 159 34.81 73.15 19.77
C VAL A 159 35.27 74.38 20.55
N PHE A 160 35.74 74.18 21.78
CA PHE A 160 36.10 75.29 22.68
C PHE A 160 37.59 75.62 22.64
N ASP A 161 38.45 74.61 22.47
CA ASP A 161 39.89 74.76 22.28
C ASP A 161 40.52 73.44 21.79
N GLY A 162 41.64 73.50 21.07
CA GLY A 162 42.50 72.34 20.84
C GLY A 162 42.84 71.98 19.39
N ASP A 163 43.83 71.09 19.29
CA ASP A 163 44.38 70.55 18.05
C ASP A 163 43.41 69.54 17.41
N TYR A 164 43.11 69.71 16.12
CA TYR A 164 42.17 68.88 15.36
C TYR A 164 42.85 68.33 14.11
N SER A 165 42.50 67.10 13.73
CA SER A 165 42.97 66.49 12.47
C SER A 165 42.05 66.80 11.30
N LEU A 166 40.74 66.97 11.54
CA LEU A 166 39.77 67.29 10.51
C LEU A 166 38.59 68.06 11.12
N ILE A 167 38.18 69.15 10.48
CA ILE A 167 36.92 69.83 10.74
C ILE A 167 36.18 69.93 9.40
N VAL A 168 34.95 69.43 9.37
CA VAL A 168 34.07 69.49 8.22
C VAL A 168 32.81 70.24 8.63
N THR A 169 32.53 71.34 7.93
CA THR A 169 31.42 72.24 8.25
C THR A 169 30.37 72.25 7.15
N THR A 170 29.14 72.60 7.51
CA THR A 170 28.11 72.99 6.55
C THR A 170 28.44 74.33 5.86
N SER A 171 27.54 74.80 4.99
CA SER A 171 27.73 76.07 4.28
C SER A 171 27.51 77.31 5.16
N ASN A 172 27.86 78.48 4.64
CA ASN A 172 27.57 79.76 5.31
C ASN A 172 26.06 80.08 5.40
N TYR A 173 25.21 79.33 4.68
CA TYR A 173 23.76 79.53 4.64
C TYR A 173 23.00 78.56 5.53
N SER A 174 23.71 77.71 6.28
CA SER A 174 23.08 76.80 7.22
C SER A 174 22.69 77.51 8.51
N TYR A 175 21.65 77.02 9.17
CA TYR A 175 21.14 77.52 10.45
C TYR A 175 20.70 76.34 11.32
N VAL A 176 20.70 76.53 12.63
CA VAL A 176 20.11 75.56 13.56
C VAL A 176 18.64 75.94 13.76
N ASP A 177 17.77 74.98 13.52
CA ASP A 177 16.32 75.07 13.74
C ASP A 177 16.04 74.98 15.26
N VAL A 178 15.93 76.13 15.91
CA VAL A 178 15.80 76.23 17.37
C VAL A 178 14.35 76.05 17.81
N ASP A 179 13.39 76.48 16.99
CA ASP A 179 11.96 76.39 17.29
C ASP A 179 11.31 75.10 16.76
N GLY A 180 11.99 74.36 15.88
CA GLY A 180 11.58 73.07 15.34
C GLY A 180 10.55 73.19 14.22
N ASP A 181 10.35 74.39 13.65
CA ASP A 181 9.36 74.60 12.58
C ASP A 181 9.88 74.16 11.20
N GLY A 182 11.18 73.93 11.07
CA GLY A 182 11.84 73.48 9.85
C GLY A 182 12.09 74.59 8.82
N TYR A 183 11.95 75.84 9.19
CA TYR A 183 12.20 77.04 8.38
C TYR A 183 13.17 77.97 9.11
N TYR A 184 13.79 78.87 8.36
CA TYR A 184 14.62 79.90 8.97
C TYR A 184 13.76 80.93 9.68
N SER A 185 13.96 81.05 10.99
CA SER A 185 13.26 81.98 11.87
C SER A 185 14.13 83.17 12.27
N VAL A 186 13.49 84.31 12.53
CA VAL A 186 14.20 85.53 12.99
C VAL A 186 14.78 85.27 14.38
N GLY A 187 16.11 85.19 14.47
CA GLY A 187 16.83 84.88 15.70
C GLY A 187 17.78 83.68 15.55
N GLU A 188 17.58 82.86 14.53
CA GLU A 188 18.49 81.78 14.18
C GLU A 188 19.73 82.33 13.47
N VAL A 189 20.90 81.80 13.84
CA VAL A 189 22.16 82.32 13.32
C VAL A 189 22.59 81.52 12.09
N MET A 190 22.62 82.19 10.93
CA MET A 190 23.23 81.62 9.73
C MET A 190 24.75 81.64 9.85
N LYS A 191 25.37 80.47 9.87
CA LYS A 191 26.82 80.27 9.89
C LYS A 191 27.17 78.82 9.51
N PRO A 192 28.43 78.52 9.18
CA PRO A 192 28.90 77.14 9.12
C PRO A 192 28.79 76.46 10.48
N TYR A 193 28.23 75.26 10.50
CA TYR A 193 28.18 74.38 11.69
C TYR A 193 29.09 73.17 11.46
N ILE A 194 29.85 72.77 12.48
CA ILE A 194 30.76 71.62 12.40
C ILE A 194 29.94 70.34 12.50
N ILE A 195 30.02 69.48 11.47
CA ILE A 195 29.30 68.21 11.41
C ILE A 195 30.25 67.02 11.61
N VAL A 196 31.47 67.12 11.08
CA VAL A 196 32.52 66.13 11.36
C VAL A 196 33.66 66.82 12.09
N TYR A 197 34.04 66.25 13.23
CA TYR A 197 35.18 66.67 14.01
C TYR A 197 36.09 65.47 14.26
N SER A 198 37.37 65.58 13.94
CA SER A 198 38.35 64.53 14.18
C SER A 198 39.54 65.05 14.97
N ARG A 199 40.05 64.24 15.89
CA ARG A 199 41.26 64.50 16.66
C ARG A 199 42.08 63.23 16.81
N ARG A 200 43.40 63.35 16.68
CA ARG A 200 44.34 62.26 17.00
C ARG A 200 44.49 62.12 18.52
N LEU A 201 44.45 60.88 18.99
CA LEU A 201 44.60 60.51 20.40
C LEU A 201 45.53 59.30 20.48
N GLY A 202 46.72 59.47 21.06
CA GLY A 202 47.76 58.44 21.03
C GLY A 202 48.15 58.06 19.59
N ASN A 203 48.13 56.76 19.28
CA ASN A 203 48.41 56.26 17.93
C ASN A 203 47.15 56.19 17.04
N GLY A 204 45.96 56.40 17.59
CA GLY A 204 44.69 56.34 16.88
C GLY A 204 44.05 57.71 16.70
N SER A 205 42.75 57.71 16.41
CA SER A 205 41.96 58.93 16.26
C SER A 205 40.52 58.72 16.73
N ILE A 206 39.89 59.82 17.13
CA ILE A 206 38.44 59.88 17.33
C ILE A 206 37.86 60.83 16.29
N THR A 207 36.86 60.34 15.55
CA THR A 207 36.09 61.11 14.57
C THR A 207 34.63 61.07 14.98
N ILE A 208 34.04 62.24 15.19
CA ILE A 208 32.63 62.43 15.50
C ILE A 208 31.93 62.82 14.20
N ILE A 209 30.84 62.14 13.87
CA ILE A 209 29.90 62.51 12.81
C ILE A 209 28.57 62.78 13.49
N THR A 210 28.02 63.97 13.33
CA THR A 210 26.80 64.39 14.03
C THR A 210 25.51 63.95 13.35
N ASP A 211 25.54 62.78 12.70
CA ASP A 211 24.44 62.25 11.91
C ASP A 211 24.51 60.72 11.83
N LEU A 212 23.47 60.03 12.27
CA LEU A 212 23.30 58.57 12.21
C LEU A 212 22.83 58.13 10.81
N ASP A 213 22.01 58.91 10.14
CA ASP A 213 21.45 58.62 8.82
C ASP A 213 22.48 58.71 7.69
N VAL A 214 23.64 59.32 7.90
CA VAL A 214 24.78 59.28 6.98
C VAL A 214 25.17 57.84 6.56
N LEU A 215 24.97 56.86 7.46
CA LEU A 215 25.22 55.43 7.21
C LEU A 215 23.96 54.63 6.85
N SER A 216 22.78 55.26 6.81
CA SER A 216 21.53 54.61 6.42
C SER A 216 21.62 54.08 4.99
N ASN A 217 20.87 53.01 4.68
CA ASN A 217 20.81 52.47 3.32
C ASN A 217 20.34 53.52 2.29
N GLU A 218 19.55 54.52 2.72
CA GLU A 218 19.14 55.66 1.90
C GLU A 218 20.34 56.47 1.40
N LEU A 219 21.20 56.91 2.31
CA LEU A 219 22.26 57.86 2.03
C LEU A 219 23.62 57.21 1.77
N LEU A 220 23.84 55.97 2.21
CA LEU A 220 25.13 55.29 2.12
C LEU A 220 25.63 55.17 0.68
N SER A 221 24.74 54.96 -0.30
CA SER A 221 25.13 54.86 -1.71
C SER A 221 25.74 56.17 -2.24
N MET A 222 25.22 57.31 -1.79
CA MET A 222 25.72 58.65 -2.15
C MET A 222 26.95 59.02 -1.33
N ASN A 223 27.00 58.59 -0.06
CA ASN A 223 28.07 58.89 0.87
C ASN A 223 29.25 57.92 0.82
N LEU A 224 29.18 56.86 0.01
CA LEU A 224 30.11 55.73 0.05
C LEU A 224 31.58 56.16 -0.03
N VAL A 225 31.89 57.06 -0.96
CA VAL A 225 33.28 57.50 -1.20
C VAL A 225 33.79 58.31 0.01
N GLY A 226 33.00 59.28 0.49
CA GLY A 226 33.34 60.07 1.66
C GLY A 226 33.50 59.22 2.93
N ILE A 227 32.57 58.28 3.14
CA ILE A 227 32.59 57.39 4.31
C ILE A 227 33.75 56.40 4.26
N LYS A 228 34.10 55.85 3.10
CA LYS A 228 35.27 54.96 2.99
C LYS A 228 36.58 55.67 3.35
N GLU A 229 36.73 56.92 2.97
CA GLU A 229 37.93 57.71 3.28
C GLU A 229 37.94 58.16 4.75
N LEU A 230 36.79 58.52 5.34
CA LEU A 230 36.69 58.89 6.76
C LEU A 230 36.87 57.70 7.71
N VAL A 231 36.34 56.54 7.34
CA VAL A 231 36.32 55.35 8.20
C VAL A 231 37.53 54.46 7.96
N GLY A 232 38.02 54.28 6.73
CA GLY A 232 39.10 53.34 6.43
C GLY A 232 38.69 51.86 6.47
N SER A 233 39.65 50.94 6.55
CA SER A 233 39.43 49.47 6.60
C SER A 233 40.60 48.76 7.28
N PRO A 234 40.40 47.67 8.05
CA PRO A 234 39.15 46.93 8.34
C PRO A 234 38.21 47.61 9.35
N THR A 235 36.92 47.27 9.34
CA THR A 235 35.86 47.96 10.12
C THR A 235 35.01 47.03 11.00
N TYR A 236 34.73 47.45 12.24
CA TYR A 236 33.70 46.84 13.10
C TYR A 236 32.53 47.79 13.32
N LEU A 237 31.30 47.29 13.23
CA LEU A 237 30.09 48.02 13.62
C LEU A 237 29.63 47.51 15.00
N VAL A 238 29.64 48.39 16.00
CA VAL A 238 29.22 48.08 17.37
C VAL A 238 27.74 48.40 17.53
N ILE A 239 26.94 47.40 17.89
CA ILE A 239 25.46 47.53 17.90
C ILE A 239 24.84 47.58 19.31
N SER A 240 25.63 47.41 20.37
CA SER A 240 25.14 47.48 21.76
C SER A 240 24.62 48.85 22.18
N TYR A 241 24.86 49.92 21.42
CA TYR A 241 24.34 51.26 21.68
C TYR A 241 23.19 51.67 20.75
N LEU A 242 22.74 50.73 19.93
CA LEU A 242 21.50 50.85 19.17
C LEU A 242 20.31 50.33 19.98
N ASN A 243 19.13 50.91 19.76
CA ASN A 243 17.85 50.44 20.30
C ASN A 243 17.33 49.26 19.47
N LEU A 244 18.03 48.13 19.57
CA LEU A 244 17.71 46.91 18.83
C LEU A 244 16.49 46.17 19.39
N SER A 245 15.69 45.58 18.51
CA SER A 245 14.58 44.71 18.91
C SER A 245 15.09 43.34 19.38
N SER A 246 14.22 42.58 20.06
CA SER A 246 14.54 41.18 20.41
C SER A 246 14.82 40.31 19.17
N VAL A 247 14.21 40.62 18.02
CA VAL A 247 14.44 39.90 16.75
C VAL A 247 15.85 40.17 16.24
N ASP A 248 16.35 41.40 16.35
CA ASP A 248 17.71 41.77 15.95
C ASP A 248 18.76 41.03 16.79
N TYR A 249 18.52 40.89 18.09
CA TYR A 249 19.40 40.13 18.98
C TYR A 249 19.46 38.64 18.60
N VAL A 250 18.30 38.03 18.33
CA VAL A 250 18.25 36.63 17.86
C VAL A 250 18.99 36.49 16.53
N LYS A 251 18.80 37.42 15.58
CA LYS A 251 19.53 37.42 14.31
C LYS A 251 21.04 37.53 14.49
N TYR A 252 21.51 38.41 15.39
CA TYR A 252 22.93 38.51 15.74
C TYR A 252 23.50 37.20 16.32
N LEU A 253 22.78 36.55 17.23
CA LEU A 253 23.20 35.24 17.74
C LEU A 253 23.28 34.19 16.62
N LEU A 254 22.34 34.24 15.67
CA LEU A 254 22.34 33.34 14.52
C LEU A 254 23.47 33.67 13.53
N THR A 255 23.89 34.92 13.36
CA THR A 255 25.06 35.24 12.50
C THR A 255 26.39 34.75 13.06
N LYS A 256 26.47 34.45 14.37
CA LYS A 256 27.60 33.73 14.95
C LYS A 256 27.65 32.25 14.53
N LEU A 257 26.55 31.69 14.02
CA LEU A 257 26.56 30.32 13.49
C LEU A 257 27.30 30.29 12.14
N PRO A 258 28.25 29.35 11.95
CA PRO A 258 29.05 29.26 10.73
C PRO A 258 28.18 29.05 9.48
N ILE A 259 26.97 28.50 9.59
CA ILE A 259 26.09 28.20 8.46
C ILE A 259 25.64 29.47 7.70
N ILE A 260 25.50 30.62 8.37
CA ILE A 260 24.94 31.85 7.78
C ILE A 260 26.02 32.69 7.07
N LYS A 261 27.26 32.65 7.57
CA LYS A 261 28.41 33.40 7.02
C LYS A 261 28.82 32.91 5.62
N TYR A 262 28.39 31.72 5.21
CA TYR A 262 28.80 31.05 3.96
C TYR A 262 27.97 31.40 2.72
N ARG A 263 26.93 32.24 2.82
CA ARG A 263 25.91 32.46 1.76
C ARG A 263 26.41 33.02 0.40
N LYS A 264 27.69 33.39 0.26
CA LYS A 264 28.21 34.10 -0.93
C LYS A 264 29.38 33.41 -1.66
N ASP A 265 29.82 32.22 -1.24
CA ASP A 265 30.98 31.55 -1.86
C ASP A 265 30.56 30.39 -2.79
N ILE A 266 31.16 30.25 -3.98
CA ILE A 266 30.80 29.22 -4.98
C ILE A 266 30.97 27.80 -4.42
N THR A 267 31.93 27.62 -3.52
CA THR A 267 32.16 26.38 -2.77
C THR A 267 30.96 26.00 -1.88
N SER A 268 30.24 26.99 -1.34
CA SER A 268 29.02 26.78 -0.54
C SER A 268 27.82 26.34 -1.40
N LEU A 269 27.73 26.85 -2.63
CA LEU A 269 26.68 26.45 -3.59
C LEU A 269 26.89 25.01 -4.04
N ILE A 270 28.13 24.61 -4.34
CA ILE A 270 28.48 23.24 -4.72
C ILE A 270 28.26 22.27 -3.55
N THR A 271 28.62 22.64 -2.33
CA THR A 271 28.35 21.79 -1.15
C THR A 271 26.85 21.66 -0.88
N SER A 272 26.06 22.73 -1.04
CA SER A 272 24.60 22.66 -0.94
C SER A 272 23.99 21.74 -2.02
N TYR A 273 24.50 21.78 -3.26
CA TYR A 273 24.11 20.86 -4.32
C TYR A 273 24.41 19.40 -3.97
N LEU A 274 25.59 19.12 -3.41
CA LEU A 274 26.00 17.78 -2.97
C LEU A 274 25.14 17.26 -1.80
N ILE A 275 24.74 18.14 -0.88
CA ILE A 275 23.82 17.79 0.23
C ILE A 275 22.41 17.50 -0.30
N ILE A 276 21.90 18.32 -1.23
CA ILE A 276 20.57 18.15 -1.81
C ILE A 276 20.50 16.88 -2.67
N THR A 277 21.55 16.61 -3.43
CA THR A 277 21.68 15.36 -4.19
C THR A 277 21.72 14.16 -3.26
N THR A 278 22.57 14.13 -2.23
CA THR A 278 22.60 13.02 -1.27
C THR A 278 21.26 12.81 -0.55
N LEU A 279 20.56 13.88 -0.12
CA LEU A 279 19.22 13.79 0.49
C LEU A 279 18.13 13.31 -0.49
N SER A 280 18.17 13.76 -1.74
CA SER A 280 17.19 13.35 -2.75
C SER A 280 17.41 11.90 -3.22
N TYR A 281 18.66 11.46 -3.26
CA TYR A 281 19.00 10.07 -3.59
C TYR A 281 18.64 9.14 -2.42
N THR A 282 18.96 9.51 -1.17
CA THR A 282 18.58 8.70 0.00
C THR A 282 17.07 8.59 0.14
N SER A 283 16.32 9.68 -0.04
CA SER A 283 14.84 9.65 -0.03
C SER A 283 14.24 8.78 -1.14
N TYR A 284 14.85 8.80 -2.33
CA TYR A 284 14.49 7.90 -3.43
C TYR A 284 14.73 6.43 -3.07
N TYR A 285 15.91 6.08 -2.56
CA TYR A 285 16.27 4.70 -2.18
C TYR A 285 15.41 4.17 -1.01
N VAL A 286 15.13 4.98 0.01
CA VAL A 286 14.24 4.61 1.13
C VAL A 286 12.80 4.36 0.65
N SER A 287 12.41 4.94 -0.49
CA SER A 287 11.08 4.80 -1.08
C SER A 287 11.03 3.80 -2.24
N PHE A 288 12.13 3.12 -2.57
CA PHE A 288 12.23 2.25 -3.75
C PHE A 288 11.65 0.87 -3.49
N ASN A 289 10.45 0.61 -4.02
CA ASN A 289 9.83 -0.71 -4.12
C ASN A 289 8.92 -0.70 -5.37
N GLY A 290 9.47 -0.86 -6.57
CA GLY A 290 8.67 -0.98 -7.80
C GLY A 290 9.42 -0.75 -9.10
N PHE A 291 8.81 -1.18 -10.21
CA PHE A 291 9.32 -1.03 -11.58
C PHE A 291 8.97 0.34 -12.19
N SER A 292 9.95 1.00 -12.84
CA SER A 292 9.77 2.22 -13.64
C SER A 292 9.37 1.89 -15.08
N ARG A 293 8.45 2.67 -15.68
CA ARG A 293 7.87 2.42 -17.02
C ARG A 293 7.74 3.66 -17.92
N ARG A 294 8.54 4.71 -17.72
CA ARG A 294 8.53 5.89 -18.62
C ARG A 294 9.68 5.91 -19.61
N GLY A 295 9.38 6.39 -20.82
CA GLY A 295 10.37 6.66 -21.87
C GLY A 295 11.27 7.85 -21.53
N LEU A 296 12.42 7.91 -22.19
CA LEU A 296 13.47 8.92 -21.99
C LEU A 296 13.04 10.37 -22.35
N ARG A 297 12.02 10.53 -23.21
CA ARG A 297 11.61 11.81 -23.83
C ARG A 297 11.23 12.95 -22.85
N PRO A 298 10.32 12.79 -21.87
CA PRO A 298 9.96 13.86 -20.93
C PRO A 298 11.15 14.34 -20.07
N TYR A 299 12.09 13.44 -19.77
CA TYR A 299 13.29 13.76 -19.01
C TYR A 299 14.30 14.57 -19.82
N ILE A 300 14.49 14.24 -21.10
CA ILE A 300 15.32 15.04 -22.01
C ILE A 300 14.73 16.44 -22.13
N LEU A 301 13.42 16.57 -22.37
CA LEU A 301 12.76 17.88 -22.50
C LEU A 301 12.93 18.74 -21.24
N GLY A 302 12.70 18.17 -20.05
CA GLY A 302 12.92 18.88 -18.78
C GLY A 302 14.40 19.24 -18.57
N GLY A 303 15.32 18.34 -18.89
CA GLY A 303 16.76 18.56 -18.80
C GLY A 303 17.27 19.64 -19.75
N THR A 304 16.79 19.67 -21.00
CA THR A 304 17.13 20.72 -21.98
C THR A 304 16.59 22.08 -21.58
N TYR A 305 15.40 22.13 -20.96
CA TYR A 305 14.85 23.37 -20.44
C TYR A 305 15.69 23.91 -19.27
N LEU A 306 16.07 23.04 -18.32
CA LEU A 306 16.97 23.40 -17.23
C LEU A 306 18.32 23.89 -17.73
N LEU A 307 18.86 23.25 -18.78
CA LEU A 307 20.09 23.69 -19.42
C LEU A 307 19.93 25.10 -20.01
N GLY A 308 18.85 25.36 -20.75
CA GLY A 308 18.56 26.69 -21.31
C GLY A 308 18.47 27.79 -20.25
N VAL A 309 17.72 27.54 -19.16
CA VAL A 309 17.61 28.48 -18.03
C VAL A 309 18.98 28.70 -17.35
N SER A 310 19.77 27.64 -17.18
CA SER A 310 21.10 27.75 -16.57
C SER A 310 22.11 28.50 -17.43
N VAL A 311 22.06 28.33 -18.76
CA VAL A 311 22.91 29.05 -19.71
C VAL A 311 22.55 30.53 -19.73
N TYR A 312 21.25 30.86 -19.79
CA TYR A 312 20.80 32.24 -19.68
C TYR A 312 21.34 32.92 -18.42
N TYR A 313 21.24 32.24 -17.28
CA TYR A 313 21.67 32.81 -16.02
C TYR A 313 23.19 32.92 -15.92
N ALA A 314 23.94 31.91 -16.36
CA ALA A 314 25.40 31.97 -16.41
C ALA A 314 25.92 33.17 -17.22
N VAL A 315 25.20 33.55 -18.29
CA VAL A 315 25.52 34.74 -19.10
C VAL A 315 25.21 36.02 -18.32
N VAL A 316 24.07 36.10 -17.63
CA VAL A 316 23.67 37.30 -16.85
C VAL A 316 24.57 37.50 -15.62
N SER A 317 24.97 36.43 -14.93
CA SER A 317 25.80 36.49 -13.74
C SER A 317 27.30 36.43 -14.01
N ASN A 318 27.71 36.28 -15.28
CA ASN A 318 29.10 36.06 -15.71
C ASN A 318 29.81 34.90 -14.97
N ASP A 319 29.07 33.83 -14.67
CA ASP A 319 29.58 32.66 -13.93
C ASP A 319 29.20 31.36 -14.64
N SER A 320 30.18 30.79 -15.35
CA SER A 320 30.00 29.60 -16.19
C SER A 320 29.84 28.29 -15.39
N LEU A 321 30.23 28.27 -14.12
CA LEU A 321 30.15 27.09 -13.25
C LEU A 321 28.70 26.72 -12.92
N LEU A 322 27.78 27.67 -13.04
CA LEU A 322 26.35 27.46 -12.77
C LEU A 322 25.67 26.48 -13.73
N ILE A 323 26.29 26.16 -14.88
CA ILE A 323 25.73 25.24 -15.88
C ILE A 323 25.94 23.77 -15.48
N ILE A 324 26.95 23.47 -14.65
CA ILE A 324 27.40 22.10 -14.33
C ILE A 324 26.25 21.22 -13.80
N PRO A 325 25.38 21.67 -12.89
CA PRO A 325 24.24 20.89 -12.37
C PRO A 325 23.18 20.52 -13.42
N SER A 326 23.01 21.35 -14.45
CA SER A 326 22.11 21.03 -15.58
C SER A 326 22.70 19.96 -16.50
N ILE A 327 24.00 20.06 -16.80
CA ILE A 327 24.71 19.09 -17.64
C ILE A 327 24.74 17.73 -16.95
N THR A 328 25.10 17.69 -15.67
CA THR A 328 25.11 16.44 -14.88
C THR A 328 23.73 15.78 -14.83
N ASN A 329 22.65 16.54 -14.66
CA ASN A 329 21.30 16.00 -14.73
C ASN A 329 20.97 15.37 -16.09
N LEU A 330 21.34 16.03 -17.19
CA LEU A 330 21.13 15.52 -18.55
C LEU A 330 21.90 14.22 -18.78
N VAL A 331 23.17 14.18 -18.38
CA VAL A 331 24.03 12.98 -18.48
C VAL A 331 23.47 11.84 -17.63
N LEU A 332 23.09 12.11 -16.38
CA LEU A 332 22.51 11.10 -15.48
C LEU A 332 21.18 10.55 -16.02
N CYS A 333 20.36 11.40 -16.64
CA CYS A 333 19.11 10.97 -17.26
C CYS A 333 19.33 10.00 -18.44
N LEU A 334 20.45 10.14 -19.16
CA LEU A 334 20.83 9.29 -20.30
C LEU A 334 21.42 7.95 -19.85
N ILE A 335 22.21 7.94 -18.77
CA ILE A 335 22.97 6.74 -18.34
C ILE A 335 22.10 5.74 -17.56
N LYS A 336 21.31 6.19 -16.58
CA LYS A 336 20.61 5.28 -15.65
C LYS A 336 19.16 5.67 -15.46
N SER A 337 18.23 4.78 -15.83
CA SER A 337 16.79 5.00 -15.73
C SER A 337 16.33 5.37 -14.33
N ASP A 338 16.93 4.74 -13.32
CA ASP A 338 16.51 4.85 -11.92
C ASP A 338 16.90 6.20 -11.28
N LEU A 339 17.79 6.96 -11.93
CA LEU A 339 18.31 8.22 -11.38
C LEU A 339 17.62 9.47 -11.96
N ARG A 340 16.75 9.30 -12.96
CA ARG A 340 16.12 10.40 -13.71
C ARG A 340 15.25 11.32 -12.83
N SER A 341 14.41 10.74 -11.97
CA SER A 341 13.54 11.51 -11.08
C SER A 341 14.31 12.25 -9.97
N PRO A 342 15.23 11.62 -9.22
CA PRO A 342 15.99 12.34 -8.20
C PRO A 342 16.93 13.39 -8.81
N SER A 343 17.56 13.13 -9.97
CA SER A 343 18.46 14.11 -10.60
C SER A 343 17.70 15.39 -11.01
N THR A 344 16.55 15.25 -11.67
CA THR A 344 15.74 16.40 -12.11
C THR A 344 15.24 17.24 -10.94
N LEU A 345 14.75 16.61 -9.87
CA LEU A 345 14.31 17.31 -8.66
C LEU A 345 15.45 18.05 -7.96
N THR A 346 16.64 17.45 -7.89
CA THR A 346 17.82 18.10 -7.25
C THR A 346 18.27 19.34 -8.01
N THR A 347 18.26 19.28 -9.34
CA THR A 347 18.67 20.39 -10.20
C THR A 347 17.64 21.53 -10.15
N LEU A 348 16.34 21.20 -10.10
CA LEU A 348 15.28 22.19 -9.85
C LEU A 348 15.48 22.91 -8.50
N ALA A 349 15.72 22.14 -7.44
CA ALA A 349 15.97 22.69 -6.11
C ALA A 349 17.26 23.54 -6.08
N TYR A 350 18.32 23.14 -6.77
CA TYR A 350 19.57 23.91 -6.83
C TYR A 350 19.38 25.32 -7.42
N TYR A 351 18.76 25.43 -8.60
CA TYR A 351 18.55 26.75 -9.23
C TYR A 351 17.57 27.64 -8.46
N SER A 352 16.68 27.03 -7.66
CA SER A 352 15.82 27.78 -6.74
C SER A 352 16.55 28.46 -5.60
N LEU A 353 17.72 27.93 -5.21
CA LEU A 353 18.52 28.43 -4.10
C LEU A 353 19.47 29.55 -4.53
N ILE A 354 19.89 29.56 -5.81
CA ILE A 354 20.86 30.53 -6.33
C ILE A 354 20.28 31.93 -6.44
N ASN A 355 19.05 32.07 -6.96
CA ASN A 355 18.44 33.39 -7.13
C ASN A 355 16.90 33.34 -7.07
N PRO A 356 16.24 34.17 -6.23
CA PRO A 356 14.78 34.32 -6.20
C PRO A 356 14.11 34.63 -7.54
N ASN A 357 14.82 35.29 -8.46
CA ASN A 357 14.26 35.63 -9.76
C ASN A 357 14.22 34.41 -10.70
N MET A 358 15.04 33.38 -10.44
CA MET A 358 15.03 32.12 -11.20
C MET A 358 13.75 31.34 -11.01
N ILE A 359 13.04 31.58 -9.90
CA ILE A 359 11.78 30.91 -9.58
C ILE A 359 10.77 31.10 -10.69
N MET A 360 10.67 32.32 -11.22
CA MET A 360 9.71 32.68 -12.26
C MET A 360 9.92 31.86 -13.55
N TYR A 361 11.18 31.63 -13.93
CA TYR A 361 11.54 30.83 -15.10
C TYR A 361 11.41 29.31 -14.87
N LEU A 362 11.35 28.86 -13.62
CA LEU A 362 11.20 27.44 -13.26
C LEU A 362 9.75 27.02 -13.02
N ILE A 363 8.80 27.97 -12.93
CA ILE A 363 7.36 27.71 -12.74
C ILE A 363 6.83 26.61 -13.71
N PRO A 364 7.12 26.63 -15.02
CA PRO A 364 6.63 25.60 -15.93
C PRO A 364 7.09 24.19 -15.55
N LEU A 365 8.34 24.06 -15.10
CA LEU A 365 8.87 22.76 -14.64
C LEU A 365 8.24 22.33 -13.32
N TYR A 366 7.96 23.24 -12.39
CA TYR A 366 7.24 22.94 -11.15
C TYR A 366 5.84 22.37 -11.43
N PHE A 367 5.11 22.95 -12.37
CA PHE A 367 3.81 22.44 -12.79
C PHE A 367 3.90 21.10 -13.53
N LEU A 368 5.02 20.83 -14.23
CA LEU A 368 5.24 19.56 -14.92
C LEU A 368 5.84 18.46 -14.01
N THR A 369 6.16 18.73 -12.74
CA THR A 369 6.79 17.74 -11.83
C THR A 369 6.06 16.41 -11.71
N PRO A 370 4.71 16.30 -11.70
CA PRO A 370 4.02 15.01 -11.69
C PRO A 370 4.32 14.16 -12.93
N TYR A 371 4.73 14.81 -14.01
CA TYR A 371 5.18 14.19 -15.26
C TYR A 371 6.71 14.12 -15.37
N LEU A 372 7.46 14.32 -14.30
CA LEU A 372 8.92 14.10 -14.28
C LEU A 372 9.31 13.07 -13.22
N VAL A 373 8.32 12.36 -12.65
CA VAL A 373 8.55 11.28 -11.67
C VAL A 373 8.03 9.96 -12.22
N ASP A 374 8.78 8.90 -11.94
CA ASP A 374 8.42 7.57 -12.38
C ASP A 374 7.13 7.09 -11.71
N PRO A 375 6.14 6.64 -12.51
CA PRO A 375 4.86 6.21 -11.98
C PRO A 375 5.03 4.90 -11.22
N LYS A 376 4.52 4.85 -9.99
CA LYS A 376 4.42 3.60 -9.23
C LYS A 376 3.00 3.07 -9.29
N VAL A 377 2.84 1.76 -9.12
CA VAL A 377 1.54 1.13 -8.87
C VAL A 377 1.60 0.52 -7.48
N ASP A 378 0.65 0.87 -6.63
CA ASP A 378 0.56 0.34 -5.27
C ASP A 378 -0.89 -0.07 -5.00
N THR A 379 -1.05 -1.07 -4.13
CA THR A 379 -2.29 -1.79 -3.86
C THR A 379 -3.04 -1.27 -2.63
N SER A 380 -2.56 -0.18 -2.03
CA SER A 380 -3.23 0.43 -0.88
C SER A 380 -4.55 1.12 -1.26
N VAL A 381 -5.57 0.94 -0.42
CA VAL A 381 -6.98 1.31 -0.68
C VAL A 381 -7.36 2.68 -0.08
N ALA A 382 -6.47 3.30 0.70
CA ALA A 382 -6.89 4.31 1.66
C ALA A 382 -7.08 5.75 1.13
N ASN A 383 -6.50 6.13 -0.02
CA ASN A 383 -6.39 7.55 -0.37
C ASN A 383 -6.75 7.86 -1.84
N PHE A 384 -7.26 9.08 -2.08
CA PHE A 384 -7.44 9.63 -3.43
C PHE A 384 -6.11 10.01 -4.11
N LEU A 385 -5.08 10.24 -3.30
CA LEU A 385 -3.71 10.45 -3.77
C LEU A 385 -3.18 9.16 -4.38
N GLY A 386 -2.75 9.24 -5.64
CA GLY A 386 -2.02 8.15 -6.26
C GLY A 386 -0.62 7.97 -5.65
N PRO A 387 0.04 6.85 -5.94
CA PRO A 387 1.35 6.52 -5.37
C PRO A 387 2.45 7.50 -5.82
N THR A 388 2.38 8.00 -7.05
CA THR A 388 3.32 9.00 -7.58
C THR A 388 3.14 10.31 -6.83
N SER A 389 1.90 10.79 -6.68
CA SER A 389 1.58 11.99 -5.91
C SER A 389 1.96 11.85 -4.43
N THR A 390 1.73 10.68 -3.84
CA THR A 390 2.11 10.40 -2.44
C THR A 390 3.62 10.47 -2.26
N ASN A 391 4.40 9.91 -3.20
CA ASN A 391 5.86 9.97 -3.13
C ASN A 391 6.38 11.38 -3.42
N LEU A 392 5.80 12.09 -4.37
CA LEU A 392 6.15 13.48 -4.64
C LEU A 392 5.93 14.38 -3.43
N ILE A 393 4.80 14.21 -2.72
CA ILE A 393 4.55 14.92 -1.46
C ILE A 393 5.58 14.52 -0.40
N LYS A 394 5.95 13.24 -0.30
CA LYS A 394 7.03 12.81 0.62
C LYS A 394 8.37 13.46 0.26
N TYR A 395 8.75 13.47 -1.01
CA TYR A 395 10.00 14.07 -1.48
C TYR A 395 10.02 15.59 -1.25
N SER A 396 8.92 16.29 -1.58
CA SER A 396 8.82 17.74 -1.34
C SER A 396 8.85 18.07 0.16
N LEU A 397 8.22 17.24 1.00
CA LEU A 397 8.29 17.39 2.45
C LEU A 397 9.70 17.13 2.99
N MET A 398 10.46 16.20 2.42
CA MET A 398 11.87 16.00 2.78
C MET A 398 12.75 17.17 2.30
N MET A 399 12.40 17.81 1.20
CA MET A 399 13.09 19.02 0.71
C MET A 399 12.85 20.25 1.61
N LEU A 400 11.86 20.26 2.51
CA LEU A 400 11.69 21.36 3.47
C LEU A 400 12.89 21.55 4.40
N THR A 401 13.72 20.54 4.62
CA THR A 401 14.97 20.72 5.40
C THR A 401 15.94 21.69 4.72
N THR A 402 15.83 21.87 3.40
CA THR A 402 16.63 22.85 2.66
C THR A 402 16.14 24.29 2.87
N SER A 403 14.99 24.50 3.54
CA SER A 403 14.53 25.84 3.97
C SER A 403 15.43 26.48 5.03
N LEU A 404 16.23 25.69 5.75
CA LEU A 404 17.30 26.21 6.60
C LEU A 404 18.33 27.04 5.81
N VAL A 405 18.54 26.69 4.54
CA VAL A 405 19.52 27.35 3.68
C VAL A 405 18.92 28.61 3.05
N SER A 406 17.68 28.51 2.55
CA SER A 406 17.00 29.62 1.87
C SER A 406 15.47 29.49 1.96
N ILE A 407 14.79 30.61 2.25
CA ILE A 407 13.32 30.68 2.30
C ILE A 407 12.66 30.40 0.94
N TYR A 408 13.41 30.58 -0.16
CA TYR A 408 12.92 30.31 -1.51
C TYR A 408 12.62 28.84 -1.76
N SER A 409 13.25 27.91 -1.02
CA SER A 409 12.89 26.49 -1.10
C SER A 409 11.47 26.22 -0.58
N LEU A 410 10.96 27.03 0.35
CA LEU A 410 9.60 26.91 0.86
C LEU A 410 8.57 27.26 -0.23
N LEU A 411 8.83 28.31 -1.01
CA LEU A 411 8.02 28.65 -2.19
C LEU A 411 8.07 27.53 -3.25
N MET A 412 9.21 26.85 -3.42
CA MET A 412 9.29 25.70 -4.34
C MET A 412 8.50 24.50 -3.87
N THR A 413 8.66 24.14 -2.60
CA THR A 413 7.91 23.01 -2.03
C THR A 413 6.41 23.26 -2.10
N SER A 414 5.95 24.50 -1.90
CA SER A 414 4.53 24.87 -2.03
C SER A 414 4.05 24.79 -3.48
N LEU A 415 4.82 25.26 -4.45
CA LEU A 415 4.50 25.14 -5.88
C LEU A 415 4.42 23.69 -6.35
N ILE A 416 5.34 22.83 -5.91
CA ILE A 416 5.31 21.38 -6.20
C ILE A 416 4.07 20.74 -5.59
N ILE A 417 3.79 21.00 -4.31
CA ILE A 417 2.61 20.45 -3.63
C ILE A 417 1.32 20.91 -4.31
N PHE A 418 1.21 22.20 -4.63
CA PHE A 418 0.07 22.78 -5.34
C PHE A 418 -0.12 22.14 -6.72
N SER A 419 0.95 21.99 -7.49
CA SER A 419 0.93 21.28 -8.78
C SER A 419 0.48 19.83 -8.63
N VAL A 420 1.00 19.10 -7.64
CA VAL A 420 0.62 17.70 -7.40
C VAL A 420 -0.86 17.58 -7.04
N LEU A 421 -1.38 18.47 -6.19
CA LEU A 421 -2.79 18.47 -5.79
C LEU A 421 -3.71 18.81 -6.95
N THR A 422 -3.38 19.84 -7.75
CA THR A 422 -4.18 20.21 -8.93
C THR A 422 -4.26 19.08 -9.95
N HIS A 423 -3.13 18.46 -10.29
CA HIS A 423 -3.11 17.29 -11.17
C HIS A 423 -3.85 16.09 -10.58
N THR A 424 -3.74 15.87 -9.27
CA THR A 424 -4.49 14.81 -8.59
C THR A 424 -6.00 15.00 -8.73
N LEU A 425 -6.50 16.23 -8.56
CA LEU A 425 -7.92 16.55 -8.74
C LEU A 425 -8.37 16.36 -10.19
N ILE A 426 -7.59 16.85 -11.17
CA ILE A 426 -7.90 16.69 -12.60
C ILE A 426 -8.00 15.20 -12.96
N HIS A 427 -7.02 14.39 -12.54
CA HIS A 427 -7.04 12.95 -12.81
C HIS A 427 -8.12 12.22 -12.00
N TYR A 428 -8.44 12.68 -10.79
CA TYR A 428 -9.54 12.13 -9.98
C TYR A 428 -10.90 12.28 -10.67
N VAL A 429 -11.13 13.44 -11.30
CA VAL A 429 -12.32 13.69 -12.13
C VAL A 429 -12.29 12.81 -13.38
N LYS A 430 -11.15 12.65 -14.07
CA LYS A 430 -11.06 11.73 -15.23
C LYS A 430 -11.40 10.28 -14.85
N LEU A 431 -10.96 9.83 -13.68
CA LEU A 431 -11.25 8.49 -13.16
C LEU A 431 -12.74 8.27 -12.83
N SER A 432 -13.57 9.33 -12.73
CA SER A 432 -15.02 9.18 -12.56
C SER A 432 -15.71 8.53 -13.75
N ASN A 433 -15.08 8.59 -14.93
CA ASN A 433 -15.62 8.04 -16.16
C ASN A 433 -15.35 6.53 -16.32
N VAL A 434 -14.59 5.93 -15.39
CA VAL A 434 -14.31 4.50 -15.41
C VAL A 434 -15.52 3.75 -14.87
N ARG A 435 -16.08 2.86 -15.69
CA ARG A 435 -17.20 2.01 -15.32
C ARG A 435 -16.71 0.59 -15.13
N VAL A 436 -17.12 -0.02 -14.02
CA VAL A 436 -16.91 -1.45 -13.76
C VAL A 436 -18.28 -2.04 -13.48
N GLU A 437 -18.69 -2.97 -14.31
CA GLU A 437 -19.99 -3.63 -14.24
C GLU A 437 -19.78 -5.14 -14.10
N LEU A 438 -20.75 -5.77 -13.46
CA LEU A 438 -20.76 -7.20 -13.19
C LEU A 438 -21.62 -7.86 -14.28
N LEU A 439 -21.00 -8.66 -15.15
CA LEU A 439 -21.71 -9.24 -16.28
C LEU A 439 -22.54 -10.46 -15.87
N GLU A 440 -21.93 -11.36 -15.09
CA GLU A 440 -22.58 -12.60 -14.68
C GLU A 440 -22.14 -12.99 -13.26
N VAL A 441 -23.12 -13.26 -12.40
CA VAL A 441 -22.90 -13.83 -11.06
C VAL A 441 -23.46 -15.24 -11.09
N PRO A 442 -22.61 -16.27 -10.91
CA PRO A 442 -23.14 -17.61 -10.72
C PRO A 442 -23.85 -17.67 -9.37
N ASN A 443 -25.17 -17.89 -9.37
CA ASN A 443 -25.93 -18.11 -8.15
C ASN A 443 -25.48 -19.40 -7.43
N GLU A 444 -25.12 -20.40 -8.23
CA GLU A 444 -24.64 -21.70 -7.78
C GLU A 444 -23.31 -22.04 -8.44
N VAL A 445 -22.36 -22.50 -7.63
CA VAL A 445 -21.00 -22.81 -8.06
C VAL A 445 -20.66 -24.21 -7.59
N LEU A 446 -20.03 -25.00 -8.46
CA LEU A 446 -19.65 -26.37 -8.12
C LEU A 446 -18.44 -26.38 -7.18
N LEU A 447 -18.49 -27.26 -6.18
CA LEU A 447 -17.36 -27.54 -5.30
C LEU A 447 -16.08 -27.81 -6.11
N LYS A 448 -15.00 -27.10 -5.80
CA LYS A 448 -13.68 -27.24 -6.46
C LYS A 448 -13.63 -26.89 -7.96
N SER A 449 -14.63 -26.19 -8.49
CA SER A 449 -14.57 -25.65 -9.85
C SER A 449 -13.71 -24.38 -9.93
N ASP A 450 -13.05 -24.17 -11.08
CA ASP A 450 -12.34 -22.93 -11.44
C ASP A 450 -13.34 -21.82 -11.81
N ALA A 451 -14.29 -21.58 -10.92
CA ALA A 451 -15.29 -20.55 -11.12
C ALA A 451 -14.67 -19.16 -11.00
N SER A 452 -15.00 -18.31 -11.96
CA SER A 452 -14.56 -16.92 -11.98
C SER A 452 -15.72 -16.01 -12.31
N ILE A 453 -15.67 -14.82 -11.76
CA ILE A 453 -16.61 -13.74 -12.04
C ILE A 453 -16.06 -12.92 -13.19
N LEU A 454 -16.94 -12.58 -14.13
CA LEU A 454 -16.60 -11.72 -15.26
C LEU A 454 -16.98 -10.27 -14.93
N LEU A 455 -15.96 -9.44 -14.81
CA LEU A 455 -16.09 -7.99 -14.66
C LEU A 455 -15.86 -7.34 -16.01
N THR A 456 -16.85 -6.58 -16.49
CA THR A 456 -16.68 -5.71 -17.66
C THR A 456 -16.19 -4.36 -17.18
N THR A 457 -15.17 -3.85 -17.86
CA THR A 457 -14.54 -2.58 -17.51
C THR A 457 -14.46 -1.70 -18.73
N TYR A 458 -14.84 -0.44 -18.56
CA TYR A 458 -14.72 0.58 -19.59
C TYR A 458 -13.91 1.76 -19.06
N SER A 459 -12.83 2.12 -19.76
CA SER A 459 -12.04 3.31 -19.47
C SER A 459 -11.61 4.01 -20.76
N LYS A 460 -11.90 5.32 -20.86
CA LYS A 460 -11.45 6.17 -21.99
C LYS A 460 -9.93 6.35 -22.04
N SER A 461 -9.26 6.30 -20.89
CA SER A 461 -7.82 6.43 -20.75
C SER A 461 -7.21 5.14 -20.22
N LEU A 462 -5.91 4.95 -20.41
CA LEU A 462 -5.20 3.85 -19.79
C LEU A 462 -5.29 3.97 -18.26
N THR A 463 -5.81 2.94 -17.59
CA THR A 463 -5.97 2.90 -16.13
C THR A 463 -5.62 1.53 -15.58
N TYR A 464 -5.28 1.49 -14.30
CA TYR A 464 -5.05 0.26 -13.55
C TYR A 464 -6.22 0.01 -12.61
N LEU A 465 -6.86 -1.15 -12.74
CA LEU A 465 -7.86 -1.63 -11.79
C LEU A 465 -7.17 -2.55 -10.79
N VAL A 466 -7.19 -2.16 -9.52
CA VAL A 466 -6.73 -2.98 -8.41
C VAL A 466 -7.95 -3.61 -7.75
N VAL A 467 -7.98 -4.94 -7.71
CA VAL A 467 -9.04 -5.71 -7.08
C VAL A 467 -8.52 -6.23 -5.74
N VAL A 468 -9.20 -5.88 -4.65
CA VAL A 468 -8.78 -6.23 -3.27
C VAL A 468 -9.90 -7.00 -2.57
N ASN A 469 -9.58 -8.22 -2.11
CA ASN A 469 -10.49 -9.08 -1.35
C ASN A 469 -9.74 -9.89 -0.29
N GLY A 470 -9.90 -9.56 1.00
CA GLY A 470 -9.56 -10.45 2.14
C GLY A 470 -8.14 -11.04 2.20
N GLY A 471 -7.17 -10.53 1.43
CA GLY A 471 -5.82 -11.09 1.25
C GLY A 471 -5.40 -11.28 -0.22
N PHE A 472 -6.35 -11.39 -1.14
CA PHE A 472 -6.13 -11.43 -2.59
C PHE A 472 -6.03 -10.02 -3.16
N LYS A 473 -4.97 -9.76 -3.95
CA LYS A 473 -4.68 -8.47 -4.57
C LYS A 473 -4.12 -8.67 -5.96
N GLU A 474 -4.87 -8.26 -6.98
CA GLU A 474 -4.42 -8.27 -8.37
C GLU A 474 -4.59 -6.92 -9.04
N VAL A 475 -3.74 -6.66 -10.03
CA VAL A 475 -3.70 -5.40 -10.78
C VAL A 475 -3.92 -5.72 -12.26
N PHE A 476 -4.99 -5.16 -12.81
CA PHE A 476 -5.34 -5.30 -14.23
C PHE A 476 -5.12 -3.98 -14.95
N ARG A 477 -4.59 -4.07 -16.18
CA ARG A 477 -4.44 -2.92 -17.07
C ARG A 477 -5.69 -2.81 -17.95
N VAL A 478 -6.39 -1.69 -17.86
CA VAL A 478 -7.66 -1.44 -18.55
C VAL A 478 -7.49 -0.32 -19.56
N SER A 479 -7.97 -0.54 -20.79
CA SER A 479 -8.01 0.45 -21.86
C SER A 479 -9.17 0.12 -22.79
N GLY A 480 -10.09 1.07 -23.00
CA GLY A 480 -11.32 0.79 -23.73
C GLY A 480 -12.19 -0.21 -22.98
N TYR A 481 -12.81 -1.14 -23.71
CA TYR A 481 -13.55 -2.25 -23.13
C TYR A 481 -12.62 -3.43 -22.84
N SER A 482 -12.59 -3.90 -21.60
CA SER A 482 -11.87 -5.12 -21.23
C SER A 482 -12.64 -5.99 -20.26
N MET A 483 -12.53 -7.30 -20.44
CA MET A 483 -13.10 -8.30 -19.54
C MET A 483 -12.04 -8.83 -18.60
N ILE A 484 -12.33 -8.83 -17.31
CA ILE A 484 -11.45 -9.31 -16.25
C ILE A 484 -12.09 -10.51 -15.59
N LYS A 485 -11.34 -11.62 -15.52
CA LYS A 485 -11.75 -12.83 -14.80
C LYS A 485 -11.22 -12.77 -13.38
N PHE A 486 -12.11 -12.84 -12.40
CA PHE A 486 -11.76 -12.82 -10.99
C PHE A 486 -12.14 -14.16 -10.32
N PRO A 487 -11.18 -14.95 -9.79
CA PRO A 487 -11.49 -16.25 -9.21
C PRO A 487 -12.29 -16.12 -7.90
N ILE A 488 -13.25 -17.02 -7.68
CA ILE A 488 -14.03 -17.10 -6.43
C ILE A 488 -13.67 -18.33 -5.61
N PRO A 489 -13.74 -18.25 -4.26
CA PRO A 489 -13.44 -19.40 -3.42
C PRO A 489 -14.55 -20.46 -3.51
N THR A 490 -14.17 -21.67 -3.91
CA THR A 490 -15.07 -22.84 -4.09
C THR A 490 -14.68 -24.02 -3.20
N GLN A 491 -13.96 -23.75 -2.10
CA GLN A 491 -13.29 -24.79 -1.30
C GLN A 491 -14.20 -25.51 -0.28
N HIS A 492 -15.25 -24.85 0.23
CA HIS A 492 -16.21 -25.45 1.16
C HIS A 492 -17.64 -25.23 0.66
N LEU A 493 -18.57 -26.05 1.17
CA LEU A 493 -19.99 -25.96 0.85
C LEU A 493 -20.66 -24.84 1.64
N GLY A 494 -21.74 -24.30 1.08
CA GLY A 494 -22.61 -23.33 1.74
C GLY A 494 -22.67 -21.97 1.06
N SER A 495 -23.33 -21.02 1.73
CA SER A 495 -23.55 -19.67 1.21
C SER A 495 -22.35 -18.78 1.49
N TYR A 496 -21.85 -18.13 0.44
CA TYR A 496 -20.76 -17.16 0.51
C TYR A 496 -21.28 -15.75 0.23
N SER A 497 -20.75 -14.79 0.98
CA SER A 497 -20.92 -13.36 0.71
C SER A 497 -19.55 -12.75 0.56
N LEU A 498 -19.22 -12.32 -0.66
CA LEU A 498 -17.91 -11.81 -1.02
C LEU A 498 -18.02 -10.32 -1.35
N VAL A 499 -17.21 -9.50 -0.66
CA VAL A 499 -17.16 -8.05 -0.87
C VAL A 499 -15.87 -7.72 -1.61
N ILE A 500 -15.99 -7.28 -2.86
CA ILE A 500 -14.86 -6.88 -3.70
C ILE A 500 -14.69 -5.36 -3.61
N ASN A 501 -13.53 -4.94 -3.10
CA ASN A 501 -13.14 -3.53 -3.18
C ASN A 501 -12.38 -3.28 -4.48
N LEU A 502 -12.87 -2.32 -5.26
CA LEU A 502 -12.31 -1.96 -6.55
C LEU A 502 -11.68 -0.57 -6.45
N VAL A 503 -10.37 -0.50 -6.71
CA VAL A 503 -9.62 0.76 -6.73
C VAL A 503 -9.12 1.00 -8.14
N VAL A 504 -9.48 2.12 -8.74
CA VAL A 504 -8.95 2.53 -10.04
C VAL A 504 -7.83 3.53 -9.80
N THR A 505 -6.70 3.31 -10.46
CA THR A 505 -5.53 4.20 -10.46
C THR A 505 -5.27 4.69 -11.88
N ASP A 506 -4.94 5.96 -12.04
CA ASP A 506 -4.49 6.50 -13.33
C ASP A 506 -3.16 5.84 -13.77
N TYR A 507 -2.89 5.74 -15.08
CA TYR A 507 -1.63 5.15 -15.58
C TYR A 507 -0.36 5.84 -15.07
N LEU A 508 -0.44 7.11 -14.71
CA LEU A 508 0.67 7.88 -14.13
C LEU A 508 0.79 7.71 -12.62
N GLY A 509 -0.15 7.03 -11.97
CA GLY A 509 -0.18 6.91 -10.52
C GLY A 509 -0.36 8.26 -9.81
N ILE A 510 -0.93 9.28 -10.49
CA ILE A 510 -1.18 10.60 -9.90
C ILE A 510 -2.41 10.56 -8.99
N SER A 511 -3.47 9.87 -9.41
CA SER A 511 -4.73 9.83 -8.68
C SER A 511 -5.27 8.41 -8.57
N ARG A 512 -6.06 8.19 -7.52
CA ARG A 512 -6.79 6.96 -7.24
C ARG A 512 -8.24 7.27 -6.90
N ARG A 513 -9.12 6.33 -7.23
CA ARG A 513 -10.54 6.40 -6.89
C ARG A 513 -11.02 5.04 -6.42
N LEU A 514 -11.60 5.01 -5.23
CA LEU A 514 -12.34 3.85 -4.75
C LEU A 514 -13.70 3.83 -5.45
N LEU A 515 -13.99 2.74 -6.15
CA LEU A 515 -15.32 2.50 -6.71
C LEU A 515 -16.23 1.88 -5.65
N ARG A 516 -17.53 1.85 -5.92
CA ARG A 516 -18.48 1.19 -5.04
C ARG A 516 -18.09 -0.28 -4.89
N PRO A 517 -18.02 -0.80 -3.65
CA PRO A 517 -17.72 -2.21 -3.43
C PRO A 517 -18.81 -3.07 -4.05
N LEU A 518 -18.42 -4.18 -4.68
CA LEU A 518 -19.36 -5.15 -5.21
C LEU A 518 -19.61 -6.23 -4.17
N SER A 519 -20.86 -6.41 -3.75
CA SER A 519 -21.27 -7.50 -2.87
C SER A 519 -21.87 -8.61 -3.70
N ILE A 520 -21.28 -9.79 -3.62
CA ILE A 520 -21.64 -10.94 -4.45
C ILE A 520 -22.01 -12.10 -3.54
N LYS A 521 -23.20 -12.65 -3.76
CA LYS A 521 -23.70 -13.82 -3.03
C LYS A 521 -23.78 -15.00 -3.97
N TYR A 522 -23.21 -16.12 -3.56
CA TYR A 522 -23.28 -17.38 -4.31
C TYR A 522 -23.29 -18.55 -3.34
N VAL A 523 -23.81 -19.69 -3.80
CA VAL A 523 -23.87 -20.93 -3.02
C VAL A 523 -22.94 -21.95 -3.67
N VAL A 524 -22.05 -22.55 -2.88
CA VAL A 524 -21.24 -23.67 -3.35
C VAL A 524 -22.02 -24.96 -3.11
N VAL A 525 -22.33 -25.65 -4.21
CA VAL A 525 -23.14 -26.88 -4.22
C VAL A 525 -22.27 -28.10 -4.56
N PRO A 526 -22.66 -29.30 -4.06
CA PRO A 526 -21.96 -30.54 -4.39
C PRO A 526 -22.09 -30.90 -5.86
N THR A 527 -21.06 -31.53 -6.41
CA THR A 527 -21.08 -31.95 -7.82
C THR A 527 -22.15 -33.00 -8.07
N THR A 528 -22.29 -33.96 -7.14
CA THR A 528 -23.29 -35.04 -7.20
C THR A 528 -24.72 -34.52 -7.32
N LEU A 529 -25.07 -33.40 -6.65
CA LEU A 529 -26.43 -32.87 -6.65
C LEU A 529 -26.87 -32.44 -8.06
N LYS A 530 -25.99 -31.76 -8.81
CA LYS A 530 -26.25 -31.38 -10.20
C LYS A 530 -26.36 -32.59 -11.13
N TYR A 531 -25.58 -33.64 -10.88
CA TYR A 531 -25.70 -34.89 -11.63
C TYR A 531 -27.01 -35.63 -11.35
N LEU A 532 -27.51 -35.63 -10.12
CA LEU A 532 -28.81 -36.20 -9.77
C LEU A 532 -29.97 -35.47 -10.46
N GLU A 533 -29.88 -34.15 -10.63
CA GLU A 533 -30.85 -33.38 -11.42
C GLU A 533 -30.86 -33.79 -12.89
N VAL A 534 -29.69 -33.98 -13.50
CA VAL A 534 -29.57 -34.47 -14.88
C VAL A 534 -30.13 -35.88 -15.01
N ILE A 535 -29.81 -36.79 -14.08
CA ILE A 535 -30.36 -38.16 -14.09
C ILE A 535 -31.89 -38.13 -13.95
N ARG A 536 -32.43 -37.25 -13.10
CA ARG A 536 -33.87 -37.04 -12.96
C ARG A 536 -34.50 -36.55 -14.26
N SER A 537 -33.93 -35.50 -14.88
CA SER A 537 -34.52 -34.87 -16.06
C SER A 537 -34.41 -35.74 -17.31
N GLU A 538 -33.31 -36.46 -17.47
CA GLU A 538 -33.02 -37.22 -18.69
C GLU A 538 -33.52 -38.67 -18.65
N LEU A 539 -33.45 -39.32 -17.48
CA LEU A 539 -33.74 -40.76 -17.35
C LEU A 539 -35.06 -41.01 -16.63
N PHE A 540 -35.18 -40.55 -15.38
CA PHE A 540 -36.34 -40.88 -14.52
C PHE A 540 -37.56 -39.97 -14.70
N SER A 541 -37.51 -39.01 -15.61
CA SER A 541 -38.66 -38.21 -16.03
C SER A 541 -39.56 -38.98 -17.01
N ARG A 542 -39.00 -39.95 -17.74
CA ARG A 542 -39.67 -40.70 -18.80
C ARG A 542 -40.56 -41.80 -18.22
N ARG A 543 -41.76 -42.00 -18.79
CA ARG A 543 -42.76 -42.95 -18.27
C ARG A 543 -42.39 -44.41 -18.53
N ASP A 544 -41.89 -44.68 -19.73
CA ASP A 544 -41.34 -45.97 -20.17
C ASP A 544 -40.28 -46.53 -19.21
N VAL A 545 -39.36 -45.69 -18.74
CA VAL A 545 -38.32 -46.09 -17.79
C VAL A 545 -38.90 -46.47 -16.43
N LYS A 546 -39.97 -45.79 -15.98
CA LYS A 546 -40.62 -46.11 -14.69
C LYS A 546 -41.40 -47.42 -14.72
N GLU A 547 -41.92 -47.82 -15.87
CA GLU A 547 -42.65 -49.08 -16.05
C GLU A 547 -41.73 -50.32 -16.02
N LEU A 548 -40.43 -50.11 -16.26
CA LEU A 548 -39.39 -51.16 -16.22
C LEU A 548 -38.84 -51.43 -14.82
N LEU A 549 -39.24 -50.62 -13.82
CA LEU A 549 -38.71 -50.71 -12.45
C LEU A 549 -39.27 -51.94 -11.72
N SER A 550 -38.38 -52.67 -11.04
CA SER A 550 -38.71 -53.83 -10.21
C SER A 550 -38.06 -53.78 -8.82
N ASP A 551 -38.42 -54.75 -7.97
CA ASP A 551 -37.86 -54.85 -6.62
C ASP A 551 -36.38 -55.29 -6.63
N VAL A 552 -35.63 -54.79 -5.64
CA VAL A 552 -34.20 -55.10 -5.46
C VAL A 552 -34.07 -55.93 -4.19
N GLU A 553 -33.36 -57.05 -4.26
CA GLU A 553 -33.03 -57.89 -3.11
C GLU A 553 -31.98 -57.17 -2.24
N LEU A 554 -32.21 -57.10 -0.92
CA LEU A 554 -31.35 -56.41 0.03
C LEU A 554 -30.86 -57.36 1.14
N SER A 555 -29.57 -57.31 1.47
CA SER A 555 -29.01 -57.96 2.66
C SER A 555 -28.01 -57.05 3.37
N ILE A 556 -28.04 -57.00 4.71
CA ILE A 556 -27.13 -56.20 5.54
C ILE A 556 -26.47 -57.09 6.59
N THR A 557 -25.17 -56.88 6.82
CA THR A 557 -24.40 -57.60 7.84
C THR A 557 -23.28 -56.73 8.41
N GLU A 558 -22.85 -57.03 9.64
CA GLU A 558 -21.71 -56.40 10.32
C GLU A 558 -20.49 -57.34 10.29
N LEU A 559 -19.37 -56.86 9.75
CA LEU A 559 -18.10 -57.56 9.63
C LEU A 559 -17.52 -57.92 11.02
N GLY A 560 -17.32 -59.22 11.27
CA GLY A 560 -16.72 -59.71 12.52
C GLY A 560 -17.71 -60.12 13.61
N SER A 561 -19.00 -59.80 13.48
CA SER A 561 -20.05 -60.35 14.33
C SER A 561 -20.50 -61.74 13.81
N GLY A 562 -20.81 -62.67 14.71
CA GLY A 562 -21.33 -63.99 14.34
C GLY A 562 -22.59 -63.89 13.48
N LEU A 563 -22.66 -64.74 12.45
CA LEU A 563 -23.67 -64.80 11.39
C LEU A 563 -25.11 -64.67 11.91
N VAL A 564 -25.81 -63.59 11.53
CA VAL A 564 -27.27 -63.56 11.47
C VAL A 564 -27.68 -62.81 10.20
N GLY A 565 -28.32 -63.52 9.27
CA GLY A 565 -28.99 -62.89 8.13
C GLY A 565 -30.31 -62.32 8.61
N PHE A 566 -30.46 -61.00 8.58
CA PHE A 566 -31.66 -60.33 9.07
C PHE A 566 -32.66 -60.09 7.94
N GLY A 567 -33.94 -60.36 8.20
CA GLY A 567 -35.05 -59.89 7.36
C GLY A 567 -35.18 -58.36 7.43
N VAL A 568 -35.86 -57.75 6.46
CA VAL A 568 -36.02 -56.28 6.32
C VAL A 568 -36.49 -55.57 7.61
N GLU A 569 -37.39 -56.17 8.39
CA GLU A 569 -37.87 -55.63 9.68
C GLU A 569 -36.85 -55.75 10.83
N GLU A 570 -35.92 -56.70 10.77
CA GLU A 570 -34.82 -56.85 11.73
C GLU A 570 -33.64 -55.93 11.38
N VAL A 571 -33.42 -55.68 10.08
CA VAL A 571 -32.39 -54.75 9.58
C VAL A 571 -32.59 -53.33 10.12
N SER A 572 -33.83 -52.83 10.14
CA SER A 572 -34.15 -51.51 10.72
C SER A 572 -33.82 -51.44 12.22
N ARG A 573 -34.03 -52.54 12.97
CA ARG A 573 -33.68 -52.68 14.40
C ARG A 573 -32.17 -52.75 14.64
N VAL A 574 -31.41 -53.44 13.80
CA VAL A 574 -29.94 -53.55 13.90
C VAL A 574 -29.28 -52.20 13.65
N VAL A 575 -29.67 -51.50 12.58
CA VAL A 575 -29.06 -50.21 12.25
C VAL A 575 -29.47 -49.12 13.25
N SER A 576 -30.70 -49.11 13.75
CA SER A 576 -31.11 -48.20 14.84
C SER A 576 -30.42 -48.52 16.19
N GLY A 577 -30.06 -49.78 16.43
CA GLY A 577 -29.17 -50.18 17.54
C GLY A 577 -27.74 -49.64 17.39
N LEU A 578 -27.16 -49.71 16.19
CA LEU A 578 -25.80 -49.24 15.91
C LEU A 578 -25.65 -47.70 15.95
N VAL A 579 -26.71 -46.96 15.59
CA VAL A 579 -26.79 -45.50 15.80
C VAL A 579 -26.76 -45.13 17.30
N ARG A 580 -27.28 -45.99 18.20
CA ARG A 580 -27.18 -45.80 19.65
C ARG A 580 -25.76 -46.05 20.20
N TYR A 581 -24.94 -46.85 19.52
CA TYR A 581 -23.58 -47.21 19.96
C TYR A 581 -22.45 -46.36 19.37
N GLY A 582 -22.76 -45.29 18.62
CA GLY A 582 -21.80 -44.23 18.30
C GLY A 582 -21.43 -44.08 16.82
N LEU A 583 -21.97 -44.88 15.91
CA LEU A 583 -21.90 -44.60 14.48
C LEU A 583 -22.86 -43.44 14.14
N ARG A 584 -22.31 -42.26 13.87
CA ARG A 584 -23.07 -41.06 13.44
C ARG A 584 -22.49 -40.53 12.13
N GLY A 585 -23.35 -39.97 11.28
CA GLY A 585 -22.94 -39.23 10.08
C GLY A 585 -23.70 -39.64 8.81
N GLY A 586 -23.50 -38.86 7.76
CA GLY A 586 -24.21 -39.01 6.49
C GLY A 586 -24.30 -40.44 5.93
N PRO A 587 -23.20 -41.19 5.76
CA PRO A 587 -23.23 -42.51 5.12
C PRO A 587 -24.18 -43.53 5.77
N VAL A 588 -24.40 -43.44 7.10
CA VAL A 588 -25.36 -44.28 7.82
C VAL A 588 -26.80 -43.91 7.45
N GLU A 589 -27.11 -42.62 7.30
CA GLU A 589 -28.43 -42.16 6.84
C GLU A 589 -28.72 -42.59 5.39
N LEU A 590 -27.68 -42.59 4.54
CA LEU A 590 -27.80 -43.12 3.18
C LEU A 590 -28.17 -44.61 3.20
N ILE A 591 -27.47 -45.43 3.99
CA ILE A 591 -27.78 -46.86 4.14
C ILE A 591 -29.21 -47.04 4.68
N MET A 592 -29.60 -46.29 5.71
CA MET A 592 -30.97 -46.33 6.26
C MET A 592 -32.04 -45.98 5.24
N SER A 593 -31.80 -44.98 4.40
CA SER A 593 -32.76 -44.60 3.36
C SER A 593 -32.89 -45.65 2.26
N LEU A 594 -31.80 -46.33 1.90
CA LEU A 594 -31.82 -47.41 0.91
C LEU A 594 -32.61 -48.62 1.42
N VAL A 595 -32.55 -48.88 2.73
CA VAL A 595 -33.33 -49.94 3.41
C VAL A 595 -34.80 -49.56 3.56
N GLY A 596 -35.09 -48.38 4.12
CA GLY A 596 -36.46 -47.93 4.41
C GLY A 596 -37.35 -47.77 3.17
N PHE A 597 -36.78 -47.75 1.96
CA PHE A 597 -37.54 -47.74 0.71
C PHE A 597 -38.23 -49.08 0.36
N SER A 598 -38.01 -50.16 1.12
CA SER A 598 -38.74 -51.42 0.92
C SER A 598 -40.19 -51.38 1.40
N GLU A 599 -40.54 -50.50 2.34
CA GLU A 599 -41.92 -50.40 2.88
C GLU A 599 -42.87 -49.61 1.96
N GLY A 600 -42.36 -48.95 0.92
CA GLY A 600 -43.09 -47.92 0.14
C GLY A 600 -43.50 -48.29 -1.29
N PHE A 601 -43.57 -49.58 -1.67
CA PHE A 601 -44.04 -50.03 -2.99
C PHE A 601 -45.51 -50.50 -3.00
N GLU A 602 -46.35 -50.05 -2.07
CA GLU A 602 -47.80 -50.34 -2.10
C GLU A 602 -48.61 -49.54 -3.16
N GLY A 603 -47.95 -48.68 -3.96
CA GLY A 603 -48.63 -47.78 -4.90
C GLY A 603 -48.68 -48.22 -6.37
N LEU A 604 -48.00 -49.30 -6.77
CA LEU A 604 -47.99 -49.79 -8.16
C LEU A 604 -48.77 -51.09 -8.25
N GLY A 605 -50.05 -50.95 -8.54
CA GLY A 605 -50.96 -51.95 -9.12
C GLY A 605 -50.73 -53.41 -8.74
N ARG A 606 -51.66 -53.97 -7.94
CA ARG A 606 -52.00 -55.39 -7.93
C ARG A 606 -52.07 -55.92 -9.38
N ARG A 607 -50.96 -56.42 -9.92
CA ARG A 607 -50.98 -57.28 -11.10
C ARG A 607 -51.36 -58.65 -10.59
N GLY A 608 -52.59 -59.05 -10.88
CA GLY A 608 -53.02 -60.43 -10.75
C GLY A 608 -51.98 -61.32 -11.44
N ARG A 609 -51.53 -62.35 -10.72
CA ARG A 609 -50.76 -63.44 -11.32
C ARG A 609 -51.61 -64.04 -12.43
N VAL A 610 -51.28 -63.74 -13.68
CA VAL A 610 -51.77 -64.46 -14.84
C VAL A 610 -50.82 -65.63 -15.04
N GLY A 611 -51.26 -66.81 -14.64
CA GLY A 611 -50.70 -68.09 -15.08
C GLY A 611 -51.85 -68.95 -15.59
N GLU A 612 -51.65 -69.67 -16.69
CA GLU A 612 -52.67 -70.59 -17.20
C GLU A 612 -52.83 -71.77 -16.22
N TYR A 613 -54.07 -72.17 -15.98
CA TYR A 613 -54.39 -73.32 -15.13
C TYR A 613 -54.08 -74.61 -15.88
N VAL A 614 -53.07 -75.36 -15.42
CA VAL A 614 -52.58 -76.56 -16.12
C VAL A 614 -53.05 -77.86 -15.45
N GLY A 615 -53.38 -77.82 -14.16
CA GLY A 615 -53.87 -79.04 -13.50
C GLY A 615 -54.04 -78.93 -12.00
N VAL A 616 -54.02 -80.08 -11.34
CA VAL A 616 -54.02 -80.17 -9.87
C VAL A 616 -52.99 -81.20 -9.40
N ARG A 617 -52.28 -80.90 -8.32
CA ARG A 617 -51.35 -81.81 -7.64
C ARG A 617 -51.73 -81.97 -6.16
N TYR A 618 -51.28 -83.04 -5.49
CA TYR A 618 -51.56 -83.21 -4.06
C TYR A 618 -50.94 -82.06 -3.23
N TYR A 619 -51.61 -81.72 -2.13
CA TYR A 619 -51.18 -80.70 -1.19
C TYR A 619 -49.86 -81.09 -0.51
N ILE A 620 -48.93 -80.15 -0.43
CA ILE A 620 -47.67 -80.27 0.31
C ILE A 620 -47.69 -79.24 1.46
N PRO A 621 -47.25 -79.59 2.68
CA PRO A 621 -47.16 -78.63 3.78
C PRO A 621 -46.36 -77.38 3.38
N GLY A 622 -47.00 -76.21 3.43
CA GLY A 622 -46.48 -74.94 2.93
C GLY A 622 -47.26 -74.36 1.73
N ASP A 623 -48.14 -75.14 1.10
CA ASP A 623 -49.04 -74.67 0.05
C ASP A 623 -50.13 -73.74 0.60
N ASP A 624 -50.42 -72.65 -0.14
CA ASP A 624 -51.47 -71.68 0.22
C ASP A 624 -52.86 -72.32 0.11
N PHE A 625 -53.65 -72.22 1.20
CA PHE A 625 -55.02 -72.72 1.29
C PHE A 625 -55.93 -72.18 0.18
N ARG A 626 -55.66 -70.99 -0.37
CA ARG A 626 -56.43 -70.40 -1.48
C ARG A 626 -56.32 -71.19 -2.78
N HIS A 627 -55.27 -71.97 -2.94
CA HIS A 627 -55.04 -72.76 -4.13
C HIS A 627 -55.64 -74.17 -4.03
N ILE A 628 -56.25 -74.55 -2.91
CA ILE A 628 -56.94 -75.84 -2.76
C ILE A 628 -58.13 -75.91 -3.72
N HIS A 629 -58.16 -76.95 -4.55
CA HIS A 629 -59.28 -77.25 -5.43
C HIS A 629 -60.31 -78.08 -4.65
N TRP A 630 -61.20 -77.41 -3.92
CA TRP A 630 -62.16 -78.05 -3.00
C TRP A 630 -62.99 -79.16 -3.64
N SER A 631 -63.55 -78.95 -4.83
CA SER A 631 -64.36 -79.95 -5.53
C SER A 631 -63.58 -81.22 -5.91
N LYS A 632 -62.32 -81.11 -6.39
CA LYS A 632 -61.47 -82.28 -6.69
C LYS A 632 -60.92 -82.93 -5.42
N SER A 633 -60.71 -82.16 -4.35
CA SER A 633 -60.29 -82.69 -3.06
C SER A 633 -61.38 -83.55 -2.42
N LEU A 634 -62.64 -83.15 -2.55
CA LEU A 634 -63.81 -83.93 -2.16
C LEU A 634 -63.94 -85.22 -2.98
N SER A 635 -63.74 -85.15 -4.30
CA SER A 635 -63.81 -86.33 -5.18
C SER A 635 -62.66 -87.33 -4.96
N LYS A 636 -61.46 -86.87 -4.62
CA LYS A 636 -60.27 -87.73 -4.43
C LYS A 636 -60.00 -88.13 -2.99
N THR A 637 -60.82 -87.69 -2.04
CA THR A 637 -60.64 -87.93 -0.58
C THR A 637 -59.27 -87.48 -0.02
N SER A 638 -58.62 -86.52 -0.69
CA SER A 638 -57.27 -86.03 -0.37
C SER A 638 -57.15 -84.59 -0.84
N LEU A 639 -56.43 -83.73 -0.12
CA LEU A 639 -56.25 -82.32 -0.50
C LEU A 639 -55.44 -82.19 -1.79
N VAL A 640 -55.99 -81.47 -2.77
CA VAL A 640 -55.38 -81.22 -4.09
C VAL A 640 -55.36 -79.71 -4.34
N VAL A 641 -54.25 -79.20 -4.85
CA VAL A 641 -53.96 -77.79 -5.07
C VAL A 641 -53.88 -77.51 -6.57
N LYS A 642 -54.46 -76.38 -7.02
CA LYS A 642 -54.41 -75.89 -8.41
C LYS A 642 -52.98 -75.56 -8.81
N GLU A 643 -52.57 -76.05 -9.97
CA GLU A 643 -51.25 -75.81 -10.55
C GLU A 643 -51.39 -74.79 -11.68
N PHE A 644 -50.63 -73.71 -11.57
CA PHE A 644 -50.59 -72.63 -12.56
C PHE A 644 -49.21 -72.61 -13.20
N THR A 645 -49.13 -72.58 -14.53
CA THR A 645 -47.86 -72.30 -15.21
C THR A 645 -47.63 -70.80 -15.23
N THR A 646 -46.57 -70.37 -14.57
CA THR A 646 -45.92 -69.10 -14.90
C THR A 646 -45.15 -69.30 -16.20
N SER A 647 -45.29 -68.38 -17.17
CA SER A 647 -44.32 -68.22 -18.25
C SER A 647 -42.99 -67.72 -17.66
N SER A 648 -42.31 -68.63 -16.96
CA SER A 648 -40.88 -68.58 -16.69
C SER A 648 -40.41 -69.99 -17.02
N THR A 649 -40.05 -70.16 -18.28
CA THR A 649 -39.29 -71.32 -18.75
C THR A 649 -38.10 -71.52 -17.81
N PRO A 650 -37.93 -72.70 -17.20
CA PRO A 650 -36.68 -73.06 -16.56
C PRO A 650 -35.73 -73.47 -17.68
N GLU A 651 -34.99 -72.50 -18.24
CA GLU A 651 -33.87 -72.84 -19.11
C GLU A 651 -32.75 -73.44 -18.26
N GLY A 652 -32.67 -74.77 -18.31
CA GLY A 652 -31.47 -75.49 -17.93
C GLY A 652 -30.34 -75.20 -18.91
N SER A 653 -29.29 -74.60 -18.37
CA SER A 653 -27.87 -74.86 -18.67
C SER A 653 -27.37 -74.58 -20.11
N VAL A 654 -26.46 -73.61 -20.27
CA VAL A 654 -24.98 -73.75 -20.37
C VAL A 654 -24.39 -72.46 -21.01
N VAL A 655 -23.31 -71.93 -20.43
CA VAL A 655 -22.37 -70.89 -20.92
C VAL A 655 -22.82 -69.42 -20.85
N GLY A 656 -22.34 -68.70 -19.82
CA GLY A 656 -22.35 -67.25 -19.80
C GLY A 656 -22.01 -66.59 -18.46
N GLY A 657 -21.01 -67.07 -17.71
CA GLY A 657 -20.58 -66.50 -16.42
C GLY A 657 -19.94 -65.10 -16.51
N GLY A 658 -20.30 -64.27 -17.50
CA GLY A 658 -19.57 -63.07 -17.88
C GLY A 658 -20.31 -61.75 -17.78
N LEU A 659 -21.55 -61.68 -17.26
CA LEU A 659 -22.36 -60.45 -17.40
C LEU A 659 -22.97 -59.88 -16.12
N GLU A 660 -22.75 -60.51 -14.96
CA GLU A 660 -23.20 -59.95 -13.68
C GLU A 660 -22.03 -59.30 -12.93
N PRO A 661 -21.69 -58.02 -13.19
CA PRO A 661 -20.63 -57.34 -12.48
C PRO A 661 -21.03 -57.04 -11.03
N ILE A 662 -20.06 -57.14 -10.13
CA ILE A 662 -20.16 -56.70 -8.73
C ILE A 662 -19.53 -55.31 -8.61
N VAL A 663 -20.27 -54.33 -8.12
CA VAL A 663 -19.74 -52.99 -7.79
C VAL A 663 -19.54 -52.93 -6.28
N ILE A 664 -18.29 -52.92 -5.83
CA ILE A 664 -17.94 -52.78 -4.41
C ILE A 664 -17.60 -51.31 -4.16
N THR A 665 -18.19 -50.68 -3.15
CA THR A 665 -18.00 -49.26 -2.87
C THR A 665 -17.82 -49.01 -1.38
N ASP A 666 -16.65 -48.49 -1.01
CA ASP A 666 -16.35 -48.00 0.34
C ASP A 666 -16.77 -46.55 0.47
N LEU A 667 -17.71 -46.27 1.37
CA LEU A 667 -18.24 -44.93 1.62
C LEU A 667 -17.37 -44.13 2.60
N VAL A 668 -16.29 -44.71 3.16
CA VAL A 668 -15.38 -43.98 4.04
C VAL A 668 -14.47 -43.07 3.22
N ALA A 669 -14.54 -41.77 3.51
CA ALA A 669 -13.80 -40.72 2.83
C ALA A 669 -12.91 -39.91 3.80
N TYR A 670 -11.84 -39.33 3.27
CA TYR A 670 -10.94 -38.47 4.05
C TYR A 670 -11.60 -37.13 4.42
N ASP A 671 -12.37 -36.57 3.50
CA ASP A 671 -13.09 -35.31 3.68
C ASP A 671 -14.41 -35.31 2.88
N VAL A 672 -15.18 -34.24 3.07
CA VAL A 672 -16.48 -34.01 2.38
C VAL A 672 -16.33 -34.07 0.85
N ARG A 673 -15.15 -33.75 0.32
CA ARG A 673 -14.86 -33.71 -1.13
C ARG A 673 -14.64 -35.11 -1.68
N ASP A 674 -13.86 -35.90 -0.96
CA ASP A 674 -13.60 -37.29 -1.27
C ASP A 674 -14.89 -38.12 -1.19
N PHE A 675 -15.78 -37.78 -0.25
CA PHE A 675 -17.10 -38.40 -0.17
C PHE A 675 -17.98 -38.07 -1.40
N ASP A 676 -18.08 -36.79 -1.80
CA ASP A 676 -18.82 -36.37 -3.00
C ASP A 676 -18.30 -37.10 -4.26
N ASN A 677 -16.98 -37.27 -4.38
CA ASN A 677 -16.37 -38.00 -5.50
C ASN A 677 -16.69 -39.51 -5.50
N ILE A 678 -16.69 -40.17 -4.33
CA ILE A 678 -17.04 -41.59 -4.22
C ILE A 678 -18.48 -41.81 -4.68
N VAL A 679 -19.42 -40.99 -4.19
CA VAL A 679 -20.83 -41.09 -4.55
C VAL A 679 -21.06 -40.76 -6.03
N LEU A 680 -20.40 -39.72 -6.56
CA LEU A 680 -20.45 -39.40 -7.99
C LEU A 680 -19.91 -40.54 -8.85
N THR A 681 -18.80 -41.17 -8.44
CA THR A 681 -18.22 -42.32 -9.15
C THR A 681 -19.18 -43.51 -9.12
N LEU A 682 -19.85 -43.76 -7.99
CA LEU A 682 -20.87 -44.79 -7.87
C LEU A 682 -22.03 -44.55 -8.85
N LEU A 683 -22.61 -43.35 -8.83
CA LEU A 683 -23.73 -43.00 -9.72
C LEU A 683 -23.36 -43.07 -11.20
N THR A 684 -22.20 -42.52 -11.57
CA THR A 684 -21.73 -42.55 -12.97
C THR A 684 -21.39 -43.97 -13.42
N THR A 685 -20.89 -44.83 -12.53
CA THR A 685 -20.68 -46.25 -12.80
C THR A 685 -22.00 -46.94 -13.13
N PHE A 686 -23.03 -46.80 -12.29
CA PHE A 686 -24.34 -47.40 -12.57
C PHE A 686 -25.03 -46.79 -13.79
N LEU A 687 -24.93 -45.48 -14.00
CA LEU A 687 -25.43 -44.83 -15.21
C LEU A 687 -24.75 -45.38 -16.47
N SER A 688 -23.44 -45.65 -16.42
CA SER A 688 -22.72 -46.24 -17.55
C SER A 688 -23.18 -47.66 -17.85
N ILE A 689 -23.50 -48.46 -16.83
CA ILE A 689 -24.07 -49.81 -16.98
C ILE A 689 -25.45 -49.71 -17.63
N VAL A 690 -26.33 -48.87 -17.08
CA VAL A 690 -27.71 -48.68 -17.55
C VAL A 690 -27.75 -48.18 -18.99
N ARG A 691 -26.83 -47.28 -19.37
CA ARG A 691 -26.72 -46.76 -20.74
C ARG A 691 -26.38 -47.85 -21.76
N VAL A 692 -25.63 -48.87 -21.36
CA VAL A 692 -25.27 -49.99 -22.24
C VAL A 692 -26.42 -50.99 -22.31
N ASN A 693 -26.92 -51.44 -21.15
CA ASN A 693 -28.10 -52.29 -21.08
C ASN A 693 -28.78 -52.14 -19.71
N PRO A 694 -30.03 -51.62 -19.64
CA PRO A 694 -30.73 -51.35 -18.39
C PRO A 694 -31.14 -52.61 -17.61
N GLU A 695 -31.27 -53.76 -18.30
CA GLU A 695 -31.73 -55.02 -17.70
C GLU A 695 -30.61 -55.89 -17.14
N VAL A 696 -29.35 -55.44 -17.25
CA VAL A 696 -28.19 -56.16 -16.72
C VAL A 696 -28.36 -56.35 -15.22
N ARG A 697 -28.33 -57.62 -14.78
CA ARG A 697 -28.29 -57.96 -13.36
C ARG A 697 -26.93 -57.62 -12.78
N THR A 698 -26.92 -56.88 -11.68
CA THR A 698 -25.68 -56.46 -11.01
C THR A 698 -25.89 -56.50 -9.50
N SER A 699 -24.78 -56.49 -8.76
CA SER A 699 -24.78 -56.48 -7.29
C SER A 699 -23.94 -55.32 -6.80
N LEU A 700 -24.56 -54.43 -6.01
CA LEU A 700 -23.88 -53.33 -5.34
C LEU A 700 -23.56 -53.74 -3.90
N VAL A 701 -22.29 -53.68 -3.52
CA VAL A 701 -21.81 -53.92 -2.16
C VAL A 701 -21.33 -52.60 -1.59
N LEU A 702 -22.07 -52.01 -0.66
CA LEU A 702 -21.73 -50.77 0.05
C LEU A 702 -21.08 -51.11 1.39
N ILE A 703 -19.92 -50.51 1.66
CA ILE A 703 -19.14 -50.71 2.89
C ILE A 703 -19.02 -49.39 3.62
N TYR A 704 -19.30 -49.35 4.92
CA TYR A 704 -19.03 -48.20 5.79
C TYR A 704 -18.65 -48.65 7.20
N GLY A 705 -17.39 -48.46 7.59
CA GLY A 705 -16.86 -49.04 8.81
C GLY A 705 -16.92 -50.57 8.75
N ASP A 706 -17.63 -51.19 9.70
CA ASP A 706 -17.85 -52.64 9.74
C ASP A 706 -19.18 -53.06 9.07
N LEU A 707 -19.98 -52.12 8.58
CA LEU A 707 -21.25 -52.42 7.93
C LEU A 707 -21.08 -52.74 6.44
N VAL A 708 -21.74 -53.81 5.97
CA VAL A 708 -21.82 -54.18 4.56
C VAL A 708 -23.28 -54.36 4.14
N LEU A 709 -23.71 -53.60 3.14
CA LEU A 709 -25.01 -53.69 2.48
C LEU A 709 -24.83 -54.27 1.07
N VAL A 710 -25.58 -55.30 0.71
CA VAL A 710 -25.64 -55.84 -0.66
C VAL A 710 -27.01 -55.59 -1.24
N MET A 711 -27.02 -55.05 -2.46
CA MET A 711 -28.23 -54.84 -3.25
C MET A 711 -28.10 -55.61 -4.56
N ARG A 712 -29.05 -56.48 -4.88
CA ARG A 712 -29.05 -57.30 -6.10
C ARG A 712 -30.32 -57.08 -6.90
N GLY A 713 -30.17 -56.81 -8.19
CA GLY A 713 -31.30 -56.53 -9.09
C GLY A 713 -30.82 -56.06 -10.46
N LYS A 714 -31.74 -55.51 -11.27
CA LYS A 714 -31.35 -54.84 -12.52
C LYS A 714 -30.56 -53.57 -12.18
N ALA A 715 -29.59 -53.23 -13.02
CA ALA A 715 -28.78 -52.02 -12.83
C ALA A 715 -29.64 -50.74 -12.81
N LEU A 716 -30.73 -50.72 -13.58
CA LEU A 716 -31.71 -49.62 -13.57
C LEU A 716 -32.40 -49.45 -12.22
N ASP A 717 -32.79 -50.56 -11.58
CA ASP A 717 -33.49 -50.56 -10.29
C ASP A 717 -32.57 -50.08 -9.16
N ILE A 718 -31.32 -50.55 -9.16
CA ILE A 718 -30.29 -50.11 -8.21
C ILE A 718 -29.99 -48.62 -8.40
N LEU A 719 -29.84 -48.15 -9.64
CA LEU A 719 -29.62 -46.73 -9.93
C LEU A 719 -30.80 -45.86 -9.48
N TYR A 720 -32.05 -46.32 -9.67
CA TYR A 720 -33.23 -45.60 -9.24
C TYR A 720 -33.31 -45.47 -7.70
N ARG A 721 -32.99 -46.55 -6.98
CA ARG A 721 -32.92 -46.53 -5.51
C ARG A 721 -31.83 -45.59 -5.01
N LEU A 722 -30.64 -45.64 -5.59
CA LEU A 722 -29.55 -44.70 -5.29
C LEU A 722 -29.97 -43.25 -5.55
N TYR A 723 -30.56 -42.97 -6.72
CA TYR A 723 -31.05 -41.64 -7.07
C TYR A 723 -32.05 -41.10 -6.04
N LYS A 724 -33.06 -41.90 -5.65
CA LYS A 724 -34.12 -41.46 -4.74
C LYS A 724 -33.62 -41.27 -3.31
N ALA A 725 -32.70 -42.11 -2.86
CA ALA A 725 -32.03 -41.97 -1.57
C ALA A 725 -31.17 -40.69 -1.53
N LEU A 726 -30.35 -40.47 -2.56
CA LEU A 726 -29.40 -39.37 -2.62
C LEU A 726 -30.10 -38.02 -2.90
N SER A 727 -31.15 -37.96 -3.73
CA SER A 727 -31.80 -36.69 -4.10
C SER A 727 -32.28 -35.87 -2.90
N ASN A 728 -32.72 -36.55 -1.84
CA ASN A 728 -33.24 -35.90 -0.64
C ASN A 728 -32.16 -35.73 0.44
N LEU A 729 -31.14 -36.59 0.44
CA LEU A 729 -30.16 -36.63 1.52
C LEU A 729 -28.84 -35.94 1.17
N MET A 730 -28.47 -35.78 -0.10
CA MET A 730 -27.13 -35.27 -0.50
C MET A 730 -26.67 -34.01 0.24
N PRO A 731 -27.48 -32.94 0.39
CA PRO A 731 -27.08 -31.78 1.17
C PRO A 731 -26.78 -32.14 2.64
N LYS A 732 -27.67 -32.91 3.28
CA LYS A 732 -27.54 -33.33 4.67
C LYS A 732 -26.33 -34.26 4.89
N LEU A 733 -26.13 -35.21 3.98
CA LEU A 733 -25.01 -36.16 4.00
C LEU A 733 -23.66 -35.45 4.06
N LEU A 734 -23.51 -34.33 3.35
CA LEU A 734 -22.24 -33.60 3.26
C LEU A 734 -22.01 -32.62 4.41
N TYR A 735 -23.08 -32.03 4.97
CA TYR A 735 -22.98 -31.19 6.18
C TYR A 735 -22.68 -32.00 7.44
N GLU A 736 -23.25 -33.21 7.56
CA GLU A 736 -23.08 -34.10 8.71
C GLU A 736 -21.93 -35.11 8.54
N TYR A 737 -21.19 -35.04 7.43
CA TYR A 737 -20.03 -35.90 7.21
C TYR A 737 -18.91 -35.53 8.18
N VAL A 738 -18.56 -36.45 9.08
CA VAL A 738 -17.42 -36.28 9.98
C VAL A 738 -16.16 -36.81 9.27
N PRO A 739 -15.24 -35.93 8.82
CA PRO A 739 -13.99 -36.37 8.22
C PRO A 739 -13.12 -37.09 9.24
N ILE A 740 -12.23 -37.98 8.77
CA ILE A 740 -11.15 -38.55 9.58
C ILE A 740 -10.12 -37.44 9.84
N LYS A 741 -10.44 -36.49 10.73
CA LYS A 741 -9.52 -35.44 11.18
C LYS A 741 -8.60 -35.98 12.26
N GLY A 742 -7.55 -36.67 11.81
CA GLY A 742 -6.37 -36.89 12.64
C GLY A 742 -5.26 -35.94 12.20
N SER A 743 -5.13 -34.75 12.83
CA SER A 743 -3.81 -34.15 12.89
C SER A 743 -2.94 -35.11 13.69
N VAL A 744 -1.94 -35.69 13.05
CA VAL A 744 -1.01 -36.60 13.72
C VAL A 744 -0.40 -35.84 14.90
N SER A 745 -0.71 -36.25 16.14
CA SER A 745 -0.23 -35.55 17.32
C SER A 745 1.30 -35.56 17.31
N GLU A 746 1.93 -34.50 17.81
CA GLU A 746 3.39 -34.43 17.87
C GLU A 746 3.98 -35.62 18.64
N GLY A 747 3.24 -36.16 19.62
CA GLY A 747 3.54 -37.41 20.30
C GLY A 747 3.48 -38.66 19.41
N TYR A 748 2.53 -38.74 18.47
CA TYR A 748 2.46 -39.84 17.48
C TYR A 748 3.54 -39.70 16.39
N VAL A 749 3.91 -38.48 15.98
CA VAL A 749 5.06 -38.24 15.09
C VAL A 749 6.36 -38.64 15.80
N LYS A 750 6.54 -38.26 17.07
CA LYS A 750 7.68 -38.68 17.90
C LYS A 750 7.70 -40.21 18.08
N TYR A 751 6.54 -40.82 18.31
CA TYR A 751 6.38 -42.27 18.37
C TYR A 751 6.75 -42.96 17.04
N LEU A 752 6.33 -42.41 15.89
CA LEU A 752 6.69 -42.93 14.58
C LEU A 752 8.20 -42.76 14.32
N ILE A 753 8.79 -41.61 14.63
CA ILE A 753 10.24 -41.35 14.45
C ILE A 753 11.09 -42.29 15.33
N ILE A 754 10.70 -42.49 16.59
CA ILE A 754 11.41 -43.38 17.53
C ILE A 754 11.25 -44.85 17.10
N ASN A 755 10.11 -45.24 16.53
CA ASN A 755 9.79 -46.63 16.21
C ASN A 755 9.91 -47.01 14.72
N LEU A 756 10.34 -46.09 13.85
CA LEU A 756 10.54 -46.32 12.41
C LEU A 756 11.63 -47.37 12.11
N GLY A 757 12.45 -47.73 13.12
CA GLY A 757 13.43 -48.82 13.03
C GLY A 757 12.87 -50.25 13.14
N ASN A 758 11.56 -50.45 13.36
CA ASN A 758 10.99 -51.79 13.58
C ASN A 758 9.83 -52.12 12.59
N VAL A 759 10.07 -53.09 11.70
CA VAL A 759 9.21 -53.59 10.59
C VAL A 759 7.85 -54.19 11.04
N LYS A 760 7.47 -54.04 12.32
CA LYS A 760 6.28 -54.64 12.94
C LYS A 760 4.96 -53.89 12.69
N TYR A 761 4.97 -52.62 12.29
CA TYR A 761 3.73 -51.87 12.02
C TYR A 761 3.16 -52.15 10.62
N PHE A 762 4.01 -52.30 9.61
CA PHE A 762 3.57 -52.68 8.27
C PHE A 762 2.96 -54.08 8.28
N SER A 763 3.58 -55.04 8.98
CA SER A 763 3.02 -56.39 9.14
C SER A 763 1.70 -56.40 9.91
N LYS A 764 1.54 -55.57 10.96
CA LYS A 764 0.24 -55.39 11.65
C LYS A 764 -0.83 -54.77 10.74
N LEU A 765 -0.50 -53.71 9.99
CA LEU A 765 -1.42 -53.07 9.05
C LEU A 765 -1.83 -54.00 7.90
N VAL A 766 -0.88 -54.80 7.38
CA VAL A 766 -1.15 -55.85 6.39
C VAL A 766 -2.03 -56.95 7.01
N SER A 767 -1.77 -57.38 8.25
CA SER A 767 -2.58 -58.41 8.91
C SER A 767 -4.02 -57.97 9.16
N ALA A 768 -4.24 -56.71 9.58
CA ALA A 768 -5.57 -56.14 9.78
C ALA A 768 -6.35 -56.03 8.46
N ASN A 769 -5.72 -55.50 7.40
CA ASN A 769 -6.34 -55.44 6.08
C ASN A 769 -6.58 -56.83 5.48
N LYS A 770 -5.70 -57.81 5.74
CA LYS A 770 -5.90 -59.20 5.31
C LYS A 770 -7.08 -59.86 6.02
N SER A 771 -7.29 -59.57 7.30
CA SER A 771 -8.46 -60.02 8.06
C SER A 771 -9.75 -59.46 7.47
N PHE A 772 -9.79 -58.14 7.25
CA PHE A 772 -10.91 -57.47 6.59
C PHE A 772 -11.23 -58.08 5.22
N THR A 773 -10.21 -58.29 4.39
CA THR A 773 -10.38 -58.87 3.06
C THR A 773 -10.96 -60.28 3.10
N LYS A 774 -10.48 -61.14 4.01
CA LYS A 774 -11.00 -62.51 4.16
C LYS A 774 -12.48 -62.52 4.55
N GLU A 775 -12.87 -61.67 5.49
CA GLU A 775 -14.27 -61.53 5.90
C GLU A 775 -15.14 -61.01 4.75
N LEU A 776 -14.67 -60.02 3.99
CA LEU A 776 -15.37 -59.53 2.80
C LEU A 776 -15.57 -60.62 1.75
N VAL A 777 -14.55 -61.42 1.43
CA VAL A 777 -14.66 -62.53 0.46
C VAL A 777 -15.65 -63.59 0.94
N LYS A 778 -15.56 -64.00 2.21
CA LYS A 778 -16.50 -64.94 2.83
C LYS A 778 -17.94 -64.43 2.70
N TYR A 779 -18.15 -63.14 2.92
CA TYR A 779 -19.45 -62.50 2.81
C TYR A 779 -20.00 -62.47 1.38
N LEU A 780 -19.15 -62.19 0.38
CA LEU A 780 -19.55 -62.27 -1.03
C LEU A 780 -20.06 -63.68 -1.40
N ILE A 781 -19.33 -64.72 -0.98
CA ILE A 781 -19.70 -66.12 -1.23
C ILE A 781 -21.03 -66.46 -0.57
N LEU A 782 -21.24 -66.05 0.69
CA LEU A 782 -22.47 -66.32 1.45
C LEU A 782 -23.72 -65.65 0.83
N ASN A 783 -23.55 -64.51 0.17
CA ASN A 783 -24.64 -63.83 -0.54
C ASN A 783 -24.84 -64.33 -1.99
N GLY A 784 -24.29 -65.52 -2.32
CA GLY A 784 -24.44 -66.12 -3.65
C GLY A 784 -23.65 -65.42 -4.75
N LEU A 785 -22.68 -64.56 -4.40
CA LEU A 785 -21.78 -63.89 -5.35
C LEU A 785 -20.53 -64.73 -5.58
N THR A 786 -20.68 -66.02 -5.92
CA THR A 786 -19.56 -66.96 -6.09
C THR A 786 -18.76 -66.70 -7.36
N PRO A 787 -17.43 -66.92 -7.36
CA PRO A 787 -16.58 -66.76 -8.54
C PRO A 787 -16.86 -67.84 -9.61
N PRO A 788 -16.54 -67.61 -10.90
CA PRO A 788 -15.92 -66.40 -11.44
C PRO A 788 -16.96 -65.31 -11.71
N LYS A 789 -16.82 -64.16 -11.04
CA LYS A 789 -17.62 -62.96 -11.33
C LYS A 789 -16.71 -61.75 -11.58
N PRO A 790 -17.07 -60.90 -12.55
CA PRO A 790 -16.39 -59.63 -12.73
C PRO A 790 -16.70 -58.67 -11.59
N TYR A 791 -15.74 -57.84 -11.18
CA TYR A 791 -15.96 -56.80 -10.17
C TYR A 791 -15.24 -55.49 -10.48
N VAL A 792 -15.71 -54.43 -9.84
CA VAL A 792 -15.10 -53.10 -9.81
C VAL A 792 -15.16 -52.56 -8.39
N ILE A 793 -14.12 -51.86 -7.96
CA ILE A 793 -14.03 -51.27 -6.61
C ILE A 793 -13.94 -49.74 -6.70
N ILE A 794 -14.77 -49.06 -5.91
CA ILE A 794 -14.75 -47.61 -5.67
C ILE A 794 -14.37 -47.37 -4.21
N HIS A 795 -13.35 -46.56 -3.96
CA HIS A 795 -12.87 -46.27 -2.60
C HIS A 795 -12.12 -44.93 -2.55
N SER A 796 -11.95 -44.39 -1.34
CA SER A 796 -11.07 -43.24 -1.09
C SER A 796 -9.61 -43.54 -1.42
N ASP A 797 -8.88 -42.53 -1.88
CA ASP A 797 -7.45 -42.58 -2.12
C ASP A 797 -6.63 -42.99 -0.88
N VAL A 798 -7.14 -42.72 0.33
CA VAL A 798 -6.49 -43.09 1.59
C VAL A 798 -6.44 -44.62 1.78
N PHE A 799 -7.36 -45.36 1.18
CA PHE A 799 -7.44 -46.83 1.28
C PHE A 799 -6.79 -47.60 0.13
N LYS A 800 -5.97 -46.96 -0.71
CA LYS A 800 -5.27 -47.61 -1.84
C LYS A 800 -4.56 -48.92 -1.45
N VAL A 801 -3.88 -48.94 -0.30
CA VAL A 801 -3.17 -50.13 0.19
C VAL A 801 -4.13 -51.26 0.57
N ARG A 802 -5.24 -50.94 1.26
CA ARG A 802 -6.27 -51.92 1.63
C ARG A 802 -6.89 -52.54 0.38
N TYR A 803 -7.32 -51.72 -0.57
CA TYR A 803 -8.01 -52.22 -1.76
C TYR A 803 -7.08 -52.85 -2.80
N ALA A 804 -5.78 -52.57 -2.77
CA ALA A 804 -4.79 -53.38 -3.48
C ALA A 804 -4.73 -54.83 -2.93
N LEU A 805 -4.79 -55.01 -1.61
CA LEU A 805 -4.86 -56.34 -0.97
C LEU A 805 -6.20 -57.02 -1.25
N VAL A 806 -7.32 -56.28 -1.22
CA VAL A 806 -8.64 -56.80 -1.61
C VAL A 806 -8.63 -57.32 -3.04
N ARG A 807 -8.04 -56.57 -3.98
CA ARG A 807 -7.92 -57.01 -5.37
C ARG A 807 -7.10 -58.28 -5.50
N TYR A 808 -5.95 -58.35 -4.83
CA TYR A 808 -5.08 -59.52 -4.83
C TYR A 808 -5.81 -60.78 -4.33
N GLU A 809 -6.49 -60.69 -3.18
CA GLU A 809 -7.22 -61.82 -2.61
C GLU A 809 -8.43 -62.19 -3.49
N LEU A 810 -9.25 -61.24 -3.95
CA LEU A 810 -10.38 -61.52 -4.86
C LEU A 810 -9.90 -62.25 -6.13
N SER A 811 -8.78 -61.82 -6.72
CA SER A 811 -8.18 -62.52 -7.86
C SER A 811 -7.71 -63.93 -7.52
N SER A 812 -7.17 -64.16 -6.31
CA SER A 812 -6.78 -65.50 -5.86
C SER A 812 -7.98 -66.46 -5.68
N TYR A 813 -9.17 -65.93 -5.36
CA TYR A 813 -10.43 -66.69 -5.30
C TYR A 813 -11.12 -66.84 -6.67
N GLY A 814 -10.57 -66.28 -7.75
CA GLY A 814 -11.10 -66.43 -9.12
C GLY A 814 -12.05 -65.31 -9.59
N TYR A 815 -12.13 -64.20 -8.87
CA TYR A 815 -12.85 -63.00 -9.34
C TYR A 815 -11.99 -62.18 -10.32
N ARG A 816 -12.65 -61.50 -11.28
CA ARG A 816 -11.96 -60.74 -12.34
C ARG A 816 -12.17 -59.23 -12.17
N ASP A 817 -11.09 -58.49 -11.88
CA ASP A 817 -11.13 -57.02 -11.87
C ASP A 817 -11.23 -56.49 -13.31
N ILE A 818 -12.28 -55.74 -13.62
CA ILE A 818 -12.44 -55.10 -14.93
C ILE A 818 -11.80 -53.70 -14.93
N GLY A 819 -11.76 -53.03 -13.78
CA GLY A 819 -11.47 -51.60 -13.67
C GLY A 819 -12.64 -50.71 -14.14
N LEU A 820 -12.78 -49.55 -13.50
CA LEU A 820 -13.88 -48.60 -13.73
C LEU A 820 -14.02 -48.18 -15.20
N SER A 821 -12.92 -47.90 -15.89
CA SER A 821 -12.93 -47.38 -17.27
C SER A 821 -13.32 -48.42 -18.34
N ARG A 822 -13.21 -49.72 -18.03
CA ARG A 822 -13.49 -50.81 -18.98
C ARG A 822 -14.81 -51.52 -18.71
N LEU A 823 -15.53 -51.14 -17.64
CA LEU A 823 -16.78 -51.78 -17.23
C LEU A 823 -17.86 -51.69 -18.30
N ALA A 824 -18.11 -50.50 -18.84
CA ALA A 824 -19.13 -50.28 -19.87
C ALA A 824 -18.81 -51.08 -21.16
N SER A 825 -17.55 -51.08 -21.61
CA SER A 825 -17.11 -51.88 -22.76
C SER A 825 -17.24 -53.38 -22.53
N TYR A 826 -16.98 -53.85 -21.32
CA TYR A 826 -17.11 -55.27 -20.97
C TYR A 826 -18.57 -55.74 -21.04
N ILE A 827 -19.50 -54.91 -20.55
CA ILE A 827 -20.94 -55.19 -20.61
C ILE A 827 -21.44 -55.15 -22.05
N ALA A 828 -20.96 -54.20 -22.86
CA ALA A 828 -21.31 -54.09 -24.28
C ALA A 828 -20.85 -55.31 -25.08
N LEU A 829 -19.66 -55.84 -24.80
CA LEU A 829 -19.10 -57.02 -25.47
C LEU A 829 -19.84 -58.32 -25.11
N GLY A 830 -20.40 -58.43 -23.90
CA GLY A 830 -21.23 -59.57 -23.55
C GLY A 830 -22.69 -59.44 -24.02
N GLY A 831 -23.13 -58.24 -24.40
CA GLY A 831 -24.46 -57.96 -24.96
C GLY A 831 -24.62 -58.27 -26.46
N VAL A 832 -23.56 -58.71 -27.15
CA VAL A 832 -23.68 -59.22 -28.52
C VAL A 832 -24.01 -60.71 -28.48
N LYS A 833 -25.31 -60.99 -28.53
CA LYS A 833 -25.87 -62.20 -29.16
C LYS A 833 -27.01 -61.79 -30.05
#